data_AF-A0AAJ4F6K0-F1
#
_entry.id   AF-A0AAJ4F6K0-F1
#
_cell.length_a   1.000
_cell.length_b   1.000
_cell.length_c   1.000
_cell.angle_alpha   90.00
_cell.angle_beta   90.00
_cell.angle_gamma   90.00
#
_symmetry.space_group_name_H-M   'P 1'
#
loop_
_entity.id
_entity.type
_entity.pdbx_description
1 polymer ?
#
loop_
_entity_poly.entity_id
_entity_poly.type
_entity_poly.pdbx_seq_one_letter_code
_entity_poly.pdbx_strand_id
1 'polypeptide(L)'
;MSQTSPRPRHADAPGWTAADLEKLSGGIWHHRPDADWRADDIALFHDKAHATRPCLFIAMDTDTWLKGSGNTGIYAGWTDTHLSLSRHASRYCGAIVQRRLEDLPPDFPQLVVGNSYQALQRLAEAARQRLDGKVVAITGTVGKTTTKAMLDSILAPRMSVVASRGNHNTRTGALVTLARTACNPQSVVMEVAISALWMRNGGIGPRIKPHIVIVTEVGITQVGKNITSLEDVARFKARISQGLIPGGYAILNRDMALYDRVAESVLRDGARIISYGFDAAADVRITAFTPDAYGCQITLLFRNQPLRYRLTVPDKGGVLNSVAALIAAELLGVSMAQSITSLEAWRGDGQHMGITALPLPDGGAVTLIDDSYNAEYLSMLNAFEVAAQRARDGGGRVIALLGRIVNLGEQSGAIHRALAEPLLAAGCQQAFLHGEEMAALHDALPDGVRGGHFLTAEALVEAVAPTLRDGDIVLVKGSARNSDFKRVAGLLKARFAAPPALGKGQTARLLINLSTGEQRISQLSGSTFAPTYLSQLLLTCCIADRLLAKKITLDTPVKVRDIAAAILEGNPALGLARGSTATVKSLVQGMLIHTACDAAIHLAELLAGSSTEALKQLRALSATLGMHHTHLNNVSGRPRPGQRTTLADIARLMRHFHQRYPHLLPWLGEYEAAIGERVYRKTGNLHSDGSAWGQFGAGRWGVALQWVAGELWLACAAGANDAFHLDYLLDELLASAEGRPPAPASVVRQIEKPAATLTLLGDTYFGEWYTRRRQARGMDDALQRHGYDHSFAAIAPLLRGSDLTLANFEAALTTDLSASLEGRKPFCLIGDPTASVAALRKQGIDAVALGNNHAMDAGLPGLHSTLAAFRDGGIACIGAGLNAQQAYAPLVLTVGGRQYKIFSAYWYRRYMEQECAFYARPRRAGVACLSGGLIEQLRQEKASPRPATTIVLAHWGLDYRWTTAGQRAQAKRLSEAGADLIIGSGPHMAGDAARLGESLVVYSIGNAVFNSNGEYRERGMPAYGFIVRLLLGHSIPQIQLLPIFTDNKRTFWQPRPVNEAEFADLIAHLKLQGMAIGERGAWRAVNVDGEYMLTMTLDSRFGLMTSDEGPAMNTKKS
;
A
#
# COMPACT_ATOMS: atom_id res chain seq x y z
N MET A 1 59.10 -17.68 -21.67
CA MET A 1 59.07 -17.38 -23.12
C MET A 1 57.95 -16.40 -23.40
N SER A 2 58.28 -15.28 -24.03
CA SER A 2 57.38 -14.28 -24.67
C SER A 2 56.15 -13.81 -23.86
N GLN A 3 56.31 -12.70 -23.13
CA GLN A 3 55.17 -11.87 -22.70
C GLN A 3 54.50 -11.25 -23.93
N THR A 4 53.44 -11.88 -24.44
CA THR A 4 52.49 -11.20 -25.32
C THR A 4 51.65 -10.26 -24.46
N SER A 5 51.73 -8.96 -24.72
CA SER A 5 50.95 -7.91 -24.07
C SER A 5 49.46 -8.28 -23.99
N PRO A 6 48.76 -8.00 -22.87
CA PRO A 6 47.32 -8.18 -22.80
C PRO A 6 46.65 -7.26 -23.83
N ARG A 7 45.72 -7.82 -24.62
CA ARG A 7 44.86 -7.03 -25.50
C ARG A 7 44.23 -5.88 -24.70
N PRO A 8 44.15 -4.65 -25.26
CA PRO A 8 43.51 -3.55 -24.57
C PRO A 8 42.07 -3.93 -24.23
N ARG A 9 41.67 -3.74 -22.97
CA ARG A 9 40.26 -3.84 -22.54
C ARG A 9 39.45 -2.88 -23.41
N HIS A 10 38.45 -3.39 -24.13
CA HIS A 10 37.53 -2.56 -24.90
C HIS A 10 36.89 -1.52 -23.97
N ALA A 11 37.11 -0.24 -24.29
CA ALA A 11 36.71 0.93 -23.51
C ALA A 11 35.28 1.42 -23.84
N ASP A 12 34.34 0.48 -24.07
CA ASP A 12 32.93 0.81 -24.29
C ASP A 12 32.11 0.41 -23.05
N ALA A 13 31.18 1.27 -22.64
CA ALA A 13 30.29 1.04 -21.50
C ALA A 13 29.56 -0.32 -21.61
N PRO A 14 29.41 -1.09 -20.52
CA PRO A 14 28.76 -2.40 -20.54
C PRO A 14 27.28 -2.31 -20.95
N GLY A 15 26.77 -3.35 -21.64
CA GLY A 15 25.36 -3.47 -22.04
C GLY A 15 25.11 -3.45 -23.56
N TRP A 16 23.88 -3.71 -23.98
CA TRP A 16 23.45 -3.64 -25.38
C TRP A 16 23.02 -2.22 -25.75
N THR A 17 23.61 -1.66 -26.80
CA THR A 17 23.17 -0.39 -27.39
C THR A 17 22.03 -0.60 -28.40
N ALA A 18 21.27 0.45 -28.70
CA ALA A 18 20.25 0.39 -29.76
C ALA A 18 20.85 -0.05 -31.12
N ALA A 19 22.06 0.43 -31.43
CA ALA A 19 22.78 0.10 -32.66
C ALA A 19 23.30 -1.35 -32.69
N ASP A 20 23.76 -1.89 -31.55
CA ASP A 20 24.10 -3.31 -31.44
C ASP A 20 22.90 -4.19 -31.77
N LEU A 21 21.74 -3.83 -31.20
CA LEU A 21 20.52 -4.62 -31.37
C LEU A 21 20.01 -4.57 -32.82
N GLU A 22 20.05 -3.40 -33.48
CA GLU A 22 19.77 -3.28 -34.93
C GLU A 22 20.70 -4.19 -35.74
N LYS A 23 22.02 -4.06 -35.54
CA LYS A 23 23.03 -4.78 -36.29
C LYS A 23 22.94 -6.30 -36.12
N LEU A 24 22.69 -6.77 -34.91
CA LEU A 24 22.65 -8.20 -34.59
C LEU A 24 21.32 -8.83 -35.00
N SER A 25 20.21 -8.16 -34.78
CA SER A 25 18.89 -8.72 -35.07
C SER A 25 18.46 -8.51 -36.52
N GLY A 26 18.93 -7.44 -37.19
CA GLY A 26 18.39 -6.97 -38.47
C GLY A 26 17.00 -6.34 -38.33
N GLY A 27 16.57 -6.00 -37.12
CA GLY A 27 15.27 -5.42 -36.83
C GLY A 27 15.21 -3.91 -37.07
N ILE A 28 13.99 -3.39 -37.08
CA ILE A 28 13.69 -1.96 -37.24
C ILE A 28 13.10 -1.44 -35.94
N TRP A 29 13.65 -0.35 -35.40
CA TRP A 29 13.09 0.28 -34.21
C TRP A 29 11.82 1.04 -34.54
N HIS A 30 10.82 0.83 -33.70
CA HIS A 30 9.69 1.70 -33.50
C HIS A 30 9.91 2.41 -32.16
N HIS A 31 9.95 3.76 -32.18
CA HIS A 31 10.48 4.59 -31.07
C HIS A 31 11.92 4.23 -30.71
N ARG A 32 12.84 4.50 -31.65
CA ARG A 32 14.27 4.26 -31.44
C ARG A 32 14.75 5.07 -30.23
N PRO A 33 15.39 4.43 -29.23
CA PRO A 33 15.87 5.14 -28.06
C PRO A 33 17.17 5.91 -28.37
N ASP A 34 17.49 6.87 -27.50
CA ASP A 34 18.65 7.75 -27.64
C ASP A 34 19.99 6.99 -27.62
N ALA A 35 21.05 7.65 -28.09
CA ALA A 35 22.37 7.04 -28.29
C ALA A 35 23.04 6.56 -26.99
N ASP A 36 22.63 7.07 -25.84
CA ASP A 36 23.09 6.70 -24.49
C ASP A 36 22.24 5.58 -23.86
N TRP A 37 21.10 5.20 -24.45
CA TRP A 37 20.27 4.10 -23.97
C TRP A 37 21.02 2.77 -23.98
N ARG A 38 20.92 2.01 -22.88
CA ARG A 38 21.58 0.69 -22.73
C ARG A 38 20.61 -0.31 -22.10
N ALA A 39 20.72 -1.56 -22.55
CA ALA A 39 20.12 -2.71 -21.89
C ALA A 39 21.19 -3.64 -21.31
N ASP A 40 21.25 -3.69 -19.97
CA ASP A 40 22.23 -4.46 -19.21
C ASP A 40 21.81 -5.91 -18.96
N ASP A 41 20.52 -6.18 -19.13
CA ASP A 41 19.89 -7.44 -18.79
C ASP A 41 18.80 -7.80 -19.80
N ILE A 42 18.44 -9.08 -19.86
CA ILE A 42 17.45 -9.62 -20.80
C ILE A 42 16.49 -10.56 -20.06
N ALA A 43 15.20 -10.48 -20.40
CA ALA A 43 14.17 -11.38 -19.88
C ALA A 43 13.23 -11.91 -20.98
N LEU A 44 12.74 -13.14 -20.78
CA LEU A 44 11.66 -13.76 -21.57
C LEU A 44 10.31 -13.80 -20.84
N PHE A 45 10.31 -13.57 -19.52
CA PHE A 45 9.12 -13.63 -18.68
C PHE A 45 9.02 -12.41 -17.76
N HIS A 46 7.79 -11.97 -17.49
CA HIS A 46 7.47 -10.76 -16.72
C HIS A 46 7.96 -10.78 -15.26
N ASP A 47 8.15 -11.97 -14.69
CA ASP A 47 8.60 -12.20 -13.33
C ASP A 47 10.13 -12.33 -13.21
N LYS A 48 10.88 -12.19 -14.31
CA LYS A 48 12.35 -12.38 -14.36
C LYS A 48 13.16 -11.11 -14.60
N ALA A 49 12.54 -9.93 -14.54
CA ALA A 49 13.24 -8.65 -14.61
C ALA A 49 13.92 -8.33 -13.27
N HIS A 50 15.15 -7.80 -13.30
CA HIS A 50 15.80 -7.26 -12.12
C HIS A 50 15.24 -5.86 -11.83
N ALA A 51 14.87 -5.57 -10.58
CA ALA A 51 14.19 -4.31 -10.24
C ALA A 51 15.03 -3.04 -10.46
N THR A 52 16.35 -3.17 -10.57
CA THR A 52 17.30 -2.04 -10.54
C THR A 52 18.19 -1.90 -11.78
N ARG A 53 18.07 -2.78 -12.78
CA ARG A 53 18.90 -2.73 -14.00
C ARG A 53 18.03 -2.56 -15.24
N PRO A 54 18.42 -1.73 -16.23
CA PRO A 54 17.73 -1.63 -17.51
C PRO A 54 17.63 -3.00 -18.18
N CYS A 55 16.41 -3.53 -18.23
CA CYS A 55 16.13 -4.88 -18.73
C CYS A 55 15.39 -4.80 -20.06
N LEU A 56 15.88 -5.52 -21.07
CA LEU A 56 15.24 -5.65 -22.38
C LEU A 56 14.36 -6.92 -22.39
N PHE A 57 13.11 -6.77 -22.81
CA PHE A 57 12.22 -7.92 -22.98
C PHE A 57 12.36 -8.52 -24.37
N ILE A 58 12.37 -9.84 -24.51
CA ILE A 58 12.27 -10.51 -25.82
C ILE A 58 10.95 -11.26 -25.86
N ALA A 59 9.99 -10.75 -26.64
CA ALA A 59 8.71 -11.38 -26.85
C ALA A 59 8.78 -12.44 -27.96
N MET A 60 8.11 -13.56 -27.74
CA MET A 60 8.04 -14.72 -28.62
C MET A 60 6.63 -15.30 -28.62
N ASP A 61 6.08 -15.49 -29.81
CA ASP A 61 4.90 -16.32 -30.01
C ASP A 61 5.21 -17.81 -29.89
N THR A 62 4.16 -18.63 -29.76
CA THR A 62 4.27 -20.08 -29.55
C THR A 62 4.92 -20.79 -30.73
N ASP A 63 4.59 -20.42 -31.97
CA ASP A 63 5.15 -21.08 -33.17
C ASP A 63 6.66 -20.84 -33.31
N THR A 64 7.08 -19.61 -33.10
CA THR A 64 8.49 -19.18 -33.16
C THR A 64 9.30 -19.85 -32.05
N TRP A 65 8.74 -19.93 -30.84
CA TRP A 65 9.39 -20.64 -29.76
C TRP A 65 9.49 -22.15 -30.02
N LEU A 66 8.45 -22.80 -30.54
CA LEU A 66 8.46 -24.24 -30.84
C LEU A 66 9.48 -24.57 -31.94
N LYS A 67 9.44 -23.83 -33.06
CA LYS A 67 10.39 -23.98 -34.17
C LYS A 67 11.83 -23.72 -33.73
N GLY A 68 12.05 -22.68 -32.93
CA GLY A 68 13.38 -22.30 -32.46
C GLY A 68 13.95 -23.25 -31.39
N SER A 69 13.13 -23.64 -30.42
CA SER A 69 13.55 -24.49 -29.30
C SER A 69 13.69 -25.97 -29.70
N GLY A 70 12.88 -26.43 -30.65
CA GLY A 70 12.77 -27.84 -31.02
C GLY A 70 12.09 -28.71 -29.95
N ASN A 71 11.39 -28.09 -28.98
CA ASN A 71 10.67 -28.81 -27.94
C ASN A 71 9.41 -29.48 -28.48
N THR A 72 9.18 -30.74 -28.09
CA THR A 72 8.00 -31.54 -28.50
C THR A 72 7.37 -32.25 -27.31
N GLY A 73 6.11 -32.70 -27.44
CA GLY A 73 5.42 -33.49 -26.42
C GLY A 73 5.19 -32.70 -25.12
N ILE A 74 5.47 -33.31 -23.96
CA ILE A 74 5.28 -32.69 -22.64
C ILE A 74 6.15 -31.44 -22.37
N TYR A 75 7.09 -31.13 -23.28
CA TYR A 75 7.95 -29.95 -23.23
C TYR A 75 7.47 -28.82 -24.16
N ALA A 76 6.35 -28.98 -24.88
CA ALA A 76 5.86 -28.04 -25.89
C ALA A 76 4.99 -26.87 -25.34
N GLY A 77 4.95 -26.67 -24.02
CA GLY A 77 4.16 -25.60 -23.42
C GLY A 77 4.81 -24.23 -23.54
N TRP A 78 4.26 -23.35 -24.38
CA TRP A 78 4.63 -21.93 -24.46
C TRP A 78 3.42 -21.06 -24.74
N THR A 79 3.27 -19.99 -23.97
CA THR A 79 2.22 -18.97 -24.15
C THR A 79 2.84 -17.76 -24.83
N ASP A 80 2.13 -17.17 -25.79
CA ASP A 80 2.59 -15.94 -26.47
C ASP A 80 2.89 -14.84 -25.45
N THR A 81 4.18 -14.48 -25.36
CA THR A 81 4.69 -13.53 -24.37
C THR A 81 4.46 -12.08 -24.77
N HIS A 82 4.08 -11.80 -26.03
CA HIS A 82 3.65 -10.47 -26.46
C HIS A 82 2.48 -9.95 -25.63
N LEU A 83 1.52 -10.83 -25.32
CA LEU A 83 0.33 -10.51 -24.52
C LEU A 83 0.65 -10.13 -23.07
N SER A 84 1.80 -10.59 -22.56
CA SER A 84 2.24 -10.27 -21.20
C SER A 84 2.98 -8.94 -21.13
N LEU A 85 3.63 -8.52 -22.22
CA LEU A 85 4.43 -7.30 -22.26
C LEU A 85 3.57 -6.06 -21.98
N SER A 86 2.38 -5.97 -22.59
CA SER A 86 1.47 -4.82 -22.42
C SER A 86 1.08 -4.55 -20.96
N ARG A 87 0.93 -5.60 -20.15
CA ARG A 87 0.58 -5.50 -18.73
C ARG A 87 1.77 -5.14 -17.84
N HIS A 88 3.00 -5.25 -18.34
CA HIS A 88 4.22 -5.17 -17.55
C HIS A 88 5.31 -4.29 -18.18
N ALA A 89 4.96 -3.46 -19.16
CA ALA A 89 5.89 -2.64 -19.94
C ALA A 89 6.79 -1.74 -19.08
N SER A 90 6.26 -1.21 -17.97
CA SER A 90 7.01 -0.35 -17.03
C SER A 90 8.23 -1.01 -16.38
N ARG A 91 8.39 -2.34 -16.49
CA ARG A 91 9.54 -3.08 -15.97
C ARG A 91 10.72 -3.15 -16.94
N TYR A 92 10.54 -2.68 -18.17
CA TYR A 92 11.48 -2.88 -19.26
C TYR A 92 11.89 -1.54 -19.86
N CYS A 93 13.15 -1.44 -20.27
CA CYS A 93 13.69 -0.27 -20.97
C CYS A 93 13.37 -0.28 -22.48
N GLY A 94 12.80 -1.39 -22.97
CA GLY A 94 12.38 -1.62 -24.34
C GLY A 94 12.07 -3.11 -24.57
N ALA A 95 11.71 -3.47 -25.80
CA ALA A 95 11.49 -4.87 -26.17
C ALA A 95 11.93 -5.22 -27.59
N ILE A 96 12.36 -6.46 -27.80
CA ILE A 96 12.43 -7.10 -29.12
C ILE A 96 11.11 -7.86 -29.33
N VAL A 97 10.39 -7.51 -30.39
CA VAL A 97 9.06 -8.05 -30.69
C VAL A 97 8.98 -8.53 -32.13
N GLN A 98 8.11 -9.50 -32.41
CA GLN A 98 7.92 -9.99 -33.78
C GLN A 98 6.96 -9.13 -34.60
N ARG A 99 6.10 -8.41 -33.89
CA ARG A 99 5.12 -7.48 -34.43
C ARG A 99 5.02 -6.28 -33.52
N ARG A 100 4.70 -5.12 -34.09
CA ARG A 100 4.41 -3.90 -33.33
C ARG A 100 3.23 -4.16 -32.40
N LEU A 101 3.34 -3.72 -31.15
CA LEU A 101 2.25 -3.70 -30.20
C LEU A 101 1.79 -2.25 -30.00
N GLU A 102 0.49 -2.01 -30.19
CA GLU A 102 -0.13 -0.67 -30.14
C GLU A 102 -0.57 -0.26 -28.73
N ASP A 103 -0.72 -1.23 -27.84
CA ASP A 103 -1.18 -1.07 -26.46
C ASP A 103 -0.05 -0.84 -25.45
N LEU A 104 1.14 -0.43 -25.93
CA LEU A 104 2.29 -0.02 -25.13
C LEU A 104 2.34 1.50 -24.95
N PRO A 105 3.06 2.03 -23.95
CA PRO A 105 3.27 3.46 -23.81
C PRO A 105 3.79 4.10 -25.11
N PRO A 106 3.34 5.31 -25.48
CA PRO A 106 3.62 5.91 -26.78
C PRO A 106 5.10 5.99 -27.16
N ASP A 107 6.00 6.14 -26.18
CA ASP A 107 7.45 6.26 -26.41
C ASP A 107 8.24 4.99 -26.06
N PHE A 108 7.56 3.85 -25.89
CA PHE A 108 8.22 2.61 -25.50
C PHE A 108 9.06 2.02 -26.65
N PRO A 109 10.39 1.82 -26.46
CA PRO A 109 11.24 1.32 -27.54
C PRO A 109 10.91 -0.13 -27.94
N GLN A 110 10.54 -0.33 -29.20
CA GLN A 110 10.22 -1.65 -29.76
C GLN A 110 11.12 -1.96 -30.97
N LEU A 111 12.00 -2.94 -30.86
CA LEU A 111 12.77 -3.45 -31.99
C LEU A 111 11.99 -4.58 -32.67
N VAL A 112 11.42 -4.30 -33.83
CA VAL A 112 10.60 -5.26 -34.59
C VAL A 112 11.51 -6.14 -35.43
N VAL A 113 11.43 -7.46 -35.24
CA VAL A 113 12.26 -8.46 -35.92
C VAL A 113 11.39 -9.54 -36.58
N GLY A 114 11.84 -10.12 -37.69
CA GLY A 114 11.10 -11.23 -38.32
C GLY A 114 11.08 -12.52 -37.48
N ASN A 115 12.09 -12.73 -36.63
CA ASN A 115 12.18 -13.91 -35.77
C ASN A 115 12.95 -13.59 -34.47
N SER A 116 12.23 -13.47 -33.36
CA SER A 116 12.83 -13.12 -32.06
C SER A 116 13.68 -14.24 -31.46
N TYR A 117 13.43 -15.51 -31.80
CA TYR A 117 14.30 -16.61 -31.38
C TYR A 117 15.67 -16.57 -32.06
N GLN A 118 15.69 -16.26 -33.35
CA GLN A 118 16.94 -16.04 -34.08
C GLN A 118 17.68 -14.82 -33.55
N ALA A 119 16.98 -13.73 -33.22
CA ALA A 119 17.59 -12.57 -32.56
C ALA A 119 18.24 -12.95 -31.22
N LEU A 120 17.56 -13.72 -30.37
CA LEU A 120 18.11 -14.24 -29.11
C LEU A 120 19.38 -15.09 -29.35
N GLN A 121 19.39 -15.96 -30.37
CA GLN A 121 20.58 -16.75 -30.71
C GLN A 121 21.77 -15.87 -31.08
N ARG A 122 21.57 -14.87 -31.94
CA ARG A 122 22.63 -13.95 -32.36
C ARG A 122 23.15 -13.10 -31.20
N LEU A 123 22.27 -12.64 -30.31
CA LEU A 123 22.65 -11.92 -29.09
C LEU A 123 23.48 -12.81 -28.16
N ALA A 124 23.07 -14.05 -27.94
CA ALA A 124 23.82 -15.01 -27.12
C ALA A 124 25.21 -15.29 -27.70
N GLU A 125 25.31 -15.48 -29.02
CA GLU A 125 26.58 -15.72 -29.72
C GLU A 125 27.51 -14.50 -29.65
N ALA A 126 26.99 -13.31 -29.92
CA ALA A 126 27.74 -12.06 -29.83
C ALA A 126 28.20 -11.76 -28.39
N ALA A 127 27.33 -11.95 -27.39
CA ALA A 127 27.70 -11.79 -25.99
C ALA A 127 28.80 -12.78 -25.59
N ARG A 128 28.68 -14.05 -26.00
CA ARG A 128 29.72 -15.05 -25.71
C ARG A 128 31.06 -14.73 -26.37
N GLN A 129 31.05 -14.13 -27.57
CA GLN A 129 32.27 -13.68 -28.26
C GLN A 129 32.94 -12.49 -27.56
N ARG A 130 32.15 -11.58 -26.97
CA ARG A 130 32.64 -10.42 -26.21
C ARG A 130 33.08 -10.76 -24.78
N LEU A 131 32.68 -11.93 -24.26
CA LEU A 131 32.90 -12.33 -22.89
C LEU A 131 34.37 -12.72 -22.62
N ASP A 132 35.01 -11.96 -21.73
CA ASP A 132 36.33 -12.26 -21.16
C ASP A 132 36.24 -13.19 -19.94
N GLY A 133 35.07 -13.24 -19.30
CA GLY A 133 34.82 -14.03 -18.09
C GLY A 133 34.84 -15.54 -18.29
N LYS A 134 35.05 -16.26 -17.17
CA LYS A 134 35.05 -17.73 -17.15
C LYS A 134 33.63 -18.28 -17.03
N VAL A 135 33.34 -19.38 -17.71
CA VAL A 135 32.02 -20.01 -17.74
C VAL A 135 32.04 -21.37 -17.04
N VAL A 136 31.16 -21.55 -16.06
CA VAL A 136 30.94 -22.81 -15.34
C VAL A 136 29.60 -23.38 -15.75
N ALA A 137 29.57 -24.61 -16.30
CA ALA A 137 28.35 -25.29 -16.71
C ALA A 137 28.08 -26.51 -15.81
N ILE A 138 26.91 -26.57 -15.20
CA ILE A 138 26.55 -27.56 -14.18
C ILE A 138 25.41 -28.43 -14.70
N THR A 139 25.60 -29.75 -14.73
CA THR A 139 24.53 -30.73 -14.96
C THR A 139 24.57 -31.84 -13.93
N GLY A 140 23.50 -32.64 -13.92
CA GLY A 140 23.31 -33.73 -12.99
C GLY A 140 21.84 -34.12 -12.88
N THR A 141 21.56 -35.31 -12.37
CA THR A 141 20.18 -35.73 -12.11
C THR A 141 19.62 -34.91 -10.94
N VAL A 142 20.32 -34.87 -9.81
CA VAL A 142 20.02 -34.06 -8.63
C VAL A 142 21.20 -33.10 -8.34
N GLY A 143 20.97 -32.02 -7.59
CA GLY A 143 22.04 -31.16 -7.05
C GLY A 143 22.49 -29.96 -7.89
N LYS A 144 22.00 -29.83 -9.14
CA LYS A 144 22.35 -28.74 -10.06
C LYS A 144 22.09 -27.34 -9.49
N THR A 145 20.85 -27.09 -9.07
CA THR A 145 20.39 -25.79 -8.60
C THR A 145 21.06 -25.42 -7.28
N THR A 146 21.19 -26.38 -6.36
CA THR A 146 21.91 -26.23 -5.09
C THR A 146 23.39 -25.89 -5.31
N THR A 147 24.08 -26.63 -6.18
CA THR A 147 25.50 -26.38 -6.51
C THR A 147 25.67 -24.99 -7.13
N LYS A 148 24.78 -24.60 -8.05
CA LYS A 148 24.76 -23.27 -8.66
C LYS A 148 24.57 -22.17 -7.60
N ALA A 149 23.63 -22.34 -6.68
CA ALA A 149 23.33 -21.34 -5.64
C ALA A 149 24.48 -21.21 -4.62
N MET A 150 25.08 -22.33 -4.22
CA MET A 150 26.28 -22.34 -3.37
C MET A 150 27.46 -21.64 -4.05
N LEU A 151 27.71 -21.94 -5.32
CA LEU A 151 28.77 -21.29 -6.10
C LEU A 151 28.51 -19.78 -6.28
N ASP A 152 27.28 -19.39 -6.60
CA ASP A 152 26.90 -17.97 -6.72
C ASP A 152 27.12 -17.22 -5.40
N SER A 153 26.77 -17.82 -4.26
CA SER A 153 27.02 -17.25 -2.92
C SER A 153 28.50 -17.10 -2.59
N ILE A 154 29.36 -17.94 -3.14
CA ILE A 154 30.81 -17.84 -2.98
C ILE A 154 31.37 -16.72 -3.86
N LEU A 155 30.91 -16.61 -5.11
CA LEU A 155 31.49 -15.73 -6.12
C LEU A 155 30.95 -14.30 -6.08
N ALA A 156 29.63 -14.12 -5.91
CA ALA A 156 28.96 -12.82 -6.04
C ALA A 156 29.53 -11.70 -5.12
N PRO A 157 29.98 -11.98 -3.87
CA PRO A 157 30.60 -10.95 -3.04
C PRO A 157 31.99 -10.49 -3.51
N ARG A 158 32.61 -11.18 -4.47
CA ARG A 158 34.03 -11.04 -4.82
C ARG A 158 34.27 -10.70 -6.28
N MET A 159 33.31 -10.97 -7.15
CA MET A 159 33.41 -10.73 -8.58
C MET A 159 32.03 -10.54 -9.22
N SER A 160 31.99 -9.94 -10.40
CA SER A 160 30.75 -9.84 -11.17
C SER A 160 30.33 -11.20 -11.73
N VAL A 161 29.11 -11.63 -11.42
CA VAL A 161 28.57 -12.95 -11.80
C VAL A 161 27.26 -12.81 -12.56
N VAL A 162 27.10 -13.59 -13.63
CA VAL A 162 25.80 -13.85 -14.26
C VAL A 162 25.45 -15.33 -14.10
N ALA A 163 24.38 -15.63 -13.35
CA ALA A 163 23.89 -17.00 -13.16
C ALA A 163 22.55 -17.28 -13.86
N SER A 164 22.27 -18.55 -14.16
CA SER A 164 20.95 -18.99 -14.64
C SER A 164 19.84 -18.66 -13.64
N ARG A 165 18.76 -18.03 -14.12
CA ARG A 165 17.58 -17.61 -13.32
C ARG A 165 16.50 -18.68 -13.32
N GLY A 166 15.97 -19.04 -12.14
CA GLY A 166 14.90 -20.03 -12.02
C GLY A 166 15.22 -21.33 -12.76
N ASN A 167 14.26 -21.83 -13.55
CA ASN A 167 14.39 -23.03 -14.37
C ASN A 167 14.94 -22.76 -15.79
N HIS A 168 15.71 -21.69 -16.01
CA HIS A 168 16.39 -21.42 -17.29
C HIS A 168 17.59 -22.36 -17.50
N ASN A 169 17.33 -23.67 -17.49
CA ASN A 169 18.31 -24.74 -17.67
C ASN A 169 18.12 -25.50 -19.00
N THR A 170 17.08 -25.16 -19.77
CA THR A 170 16.85 -25.66 -21.12
C THR A 170 17.76 -24.98 -22.14
N ARG A 171 17.75 -25.44 -23.40
CA ARG A 171 18.51 -24.80 -24.49
C ARG A 171 18.22 -23.30 -24.61
N THR A 172 16.94 -22.94 -24.60
CA THR A 172 16.51 -21.53 -24.66
C THR A 172 16.95 -20.76 -23.42
N GLY A 173 16.81 -21.35 -22.23
CA GLY A 173 17.27 -20.75 -20.98
C GLY A 173 18.77 -20.44 -20.98
N ALA A 174 19.59 -21.37 -21.51
CA ALA A 174 21.02 -21.17 -21.66
C ALA A 174 21.36 -20.01 -22.62
N LEU A 175 20.64 -19.85 -23.72
CA LEU A 175 20.82 -18.71 -24.64
C LEU A 175 20.50 -17.38 -23.96
N VAL A 176 19.43 -17.32 -23.16
CA VAL A 176 19.10 -16.12 -22.37
C VAL A 176 20.21 -15.79 -21.38
N THR A 177 20.71 -16.78 -20.65
CA THR A 177 21.81 -16.57 -19.70
C THR A 177 23.07 -16.06 -20.41
N LEU A 178 23.40 -16.57 -21.60
CA LEU A 178 24.51 -16.05 -22.41
C LEU A 178 24.25 -14.61 -22.90
N ALA A 179 23.07 -14.29 -23.41
CA ALA A 179 22.76 -12.95 -23.90
C ALA A 179 22.83 -11.88 -22.80
N ARG A 180 22.59 -12.25 -21.54
CA ARG A 180 22.76 -11.38 -20.35
C ARG A 180 24.22 -11.07 -20.01
N THR A 181 25.17 -11.78 -20.59
CA THR A 181 26.62 -11.54 -20.37
C THR A 181 27.16 -10.36 -21.15
N ALA A 182 26.30 -9.57 -21.83
CA ALA A 182 26.69 -8.33 -22.50
C ALA A 182 27.31 -7.28 -21.56
N CYS A 183 27.06 -7.39 -20.25
CA CYS A 183 27.75 -6.63 -19.21
C CYS A 183 29.18 -7.11 -18.91
N ASN A 184 29.68 -8.12 -19.64
CA ASN A 184 31.00 -8.74 -19.52
C ASN A 184 31.38 -9.13 -18.07
N PRO A 185 30.61 -10.03 -17.42
CA PRO A 185 30.91 -10.46 -16.05
C PRO A 185 32.22 -11.26 -15.97
N GLN A 186 32.86 -11.25 -14.80
CA GLN A 186 34.07 -12.04 -14.54
C GLN A 186 33.80 -13.55 -14.51
N SER A 187 32.58 -13.95 -14.10
CA SER A 187 32.16 -15.35 -14.10
C SER A 187 30.71 -15.53 -14.56
N VAL A 188 30.42 -16.67 -15.19
CA VAL A 188 29.08 -17.06 -15.63
C VAL A 188 28.79 -18.46 -15.10
N VAL A 189 27.69 -18.63 -14.33
CA VAL A 189 27.31 -19.92 -13.73
C VAL A 189 26.01 -20.43 -14.34
N MET A 190 26.11 -21.48 -15.15
CA MET A 190 25.00 -21.98 -15.97
C MET A 190 24.51 -23.33 -15.48
N GLU A 191 23.23 -23.41 -15.15
CA GLU A 191 22.56 -24.70 -14.98
C GLU A 191 22.16 -25.26 -16.36
N VAL A 192 22.46 -26.53 -16.62
CA VAL A 192 22.17 -27.22 -17.90
C VAL A 192 21.41 -28.52 -17.65
N ALA A 193 20.17 -28.57 -18.11
CA ALA A 193 19.31 -29.76 -18.06
C ALA A 193 19.71 -30.77 -19.15
N ILE A 194 19.35 -32.04 -18.95
CA ILE A 194 19.60 -33.10 -19.93
C ILE A 194 18.91 -32.82 -21.27
N SER A 195 17.78 -32.11 -21.25
CA SER A 195 17.05 -31.69 -22.45
C SER A 195 17.85 -30.73 -23.35
N ALA A 196 18.82 -30.01 -22.79
CA ALA A 196 19.72 -29.15 -23.55
C ALA A 196 20.91 -29.91 -24.16
N LEU A 197 21.09 -31.20 -23.81
CA LEU A 197 22.25 -32.02 -24.21
C LEU A 197 21.89 -33.15 -25.18
N TRP A 198 20.63 -33.62 -25.16
CA TRP A 198 20.22 -34.84 -25.87
C TRP A 198 19.79 -34.66 -27.34
N MET A 199 19.77 -33.45 -27.89
CA MET A 199 19.25 -33.21 -29.25
C MET A 199 20.11 -33.88 -30.31
N ARG A 200 19.47 -34.34 -31.40
CA ARG A 200 20.13 -35.03 -32.53
C ARG A 200 21.19 -34.17 -33.22
N ASN A 201 20.96 -32.85 -33.31
CA ASN A 201 21.88 -31.91 -33.98
C ASN A 201 22.95 -31.32 -33.05
N GLY A 202 23.24 -31.98 -31.92
CA GLY A 202 24.24 -31.56 -30.93
C GLY A 202 23.66 -30.84 -29.70
N GLY A 203 24.38 -30.93 -28.57
CA GLY A 203 24.04 -30.26 -27.32
C GLY A 203 24.37 -28.76 -27.30
N ILE A 204 24.02 -28.08 -26.22
CA ILE A 204 24.29 -26.63 -26.06
C ILE A 204 25.76 -26.29 -25.75
N GLY A 205 26.57 -27.29 -25.36
CA GLY A 205 27.97 -27.14 -24.95
C GLY A 205 28.85 -26.32 -25.92
N PRO A 206 28.85 -26.60 -27.25
CA PRO A 206 29.67 -25.86 -28.21
C PRO A 206 29.33 -24.37 -28.34
N ARG A 207 28.14 -23.96 -27.91
CA ARG A 207 27.74 -22.54 -27.84
C ARG A 207 28.16 -21.90 -26.52
N ILE A 208 28.05 -22.63 -25.41
CA ILE A 208 28.44 -22.14 -24.08
C ILE A 208 29.96 -21.96 -23.99
N LYS A 209 30.73 -22.88 -24.59
CA LYS A 209 32.19 -22.96 -24.50
C LYS A 209 32.69 -22.86 -23.04
N PRO A 210 32.32 -23.83 -22.19
CA PRO A 210 32.61 -23.78 -20.77
C PRO A 210 34.12 -23.85 -20.48
N HIS A 211 34.52 -23.23 -19.38
CA HIS A 211 35.86 -23.35 -18.80
C HIS A 211 35.92 -24.47 -17.77
N ILE A 212 34.81 -24.66 -17.06
CA ILE A 212 34.63 -25.69 -16.05
C ILE A 212 33.27 -26.36 -16.32
N VAL A 213 33.23 -27.68 -16.36
CA VAL A 213 31.99 -28.46 -16.35
C VAL A 213 31.87 -29.23 -15.04
N ILE A 214 30.66 -29.29 -14.49
CA ILE A 214 30.36 -30.04 -13.26
C ILE A 214 29.28 -31.07 -13.57
N VAL A 215 29.54 -32.33 -13.23
CA VAL A 215 28.53 -33.40 -13.26
C VAL A 215 28.30 -33.87 -11.82
N THR A 216 27.17 -33.47 -11.24
CA THR A 216 26.88 -33.69 -9.82
C THR A 216 26.36 -35.09 -9.52
N GLU A 217 25.57 -35.68 -10.43
CA GLU A 217 24.95 -37.00 -10.24
C GLU A 217 24.44 -37.60 -11.57
N VAL A 218 24.43 -38.93 -11.66
CA VAL A 218 23.83 -39.72 -12.75
C VAL A 218 22.81 -40.70 -12.18
N GLY A 219 21.53 -40.45 -12.45
CA GLY A 219 20.41 -41.30 -12.00
C GLY A 219 19.22 -41.23 -12.96
N ILE A 220 18.34 -42.24 -12.91
CA ILE A 220 17.13 -42.32 -13.74
C ILE A 220 16.01 -41.50 -13.08
N THR A 221 15.62 -40.37 -13.69
CA THR A 221 14.46 -39.56 -13.25
C THR A 221 13.48 -39.21 -14.37
N GLN A 222 13.80 -39.53 -15.63
CA GLN A 222 12.95 -39.27 -16.78
C GLN A 222 13.01 -40.45 -17.74
N VAL A 223 11.92 -41.23 -17.82
CA VAL A 223 11.76 -42.33 -18.79
C VAL A 223 10.90 -41.83 -19.94
N GLY A 224 11.41 -41.93 -21.17
CA GLY A 224 10.70 -41.48 -22.37
C GLY A 224 11.40 -41.96 -23.64
N LYS A 225 10.87 -41.59 -24.83
CA LYS A 225 11.37 -42.10 -26.13
C LYS A 225 12.89 -41.99 -26.36
N ASN A 226 13.57 -41.04 -25.71
CA ASN A 226 15.01 -40.78 -25.92
C ASN A 226 15.91 -41.27 -24.77
N ILE A 227 15.36 -41.64 -23.61
CA ILE A 227 16.12 -42.10 -22.43
C ILE A 227 15.42 -43.35 -21.91
N THR A 228 16.03 -44.51 -22.16
CA THR A 228 15.50 -45.81 -21.73
C THR A 228 16.40 -46.48 -20.70
N SER A 229 17.63 -45.99 -20.51
CA SER A 229 18.61 -46.57 -19.59
C SER A 229 19.43 -45.53 -18.83
N LEU A 230 20.07 -45.96 -17.74
CA LEU A 230 21.05 -45.14 -17.00
C LEU A 230 22.27 -44.76 -17.87
N GLU A 231 22.67 -45.65 -18.79
CA GLU A 231 23.76 -45.40 -19.75
C GLU A 231 23.42 -44.27 -20.73
N ASP A 232 22.15 -44.15 -21.14
CA ASP A 232 21.71 -43.01 -21.95
C ASP A 232 21.86 -41.69 -21.18
N VAL A 233 21.51 -41.70 -19.88
CA VAL A 233 21.64 -40.52 -19.00
C VAL A 233 23.11 -40.11 -18.88
N ALA A 234 24.01 -41.06 -18.58
CA ALA A 234 25.45 -40.82 -18.49
C ALA A 234 26.01 -40.23 -19.78
N ARG A 235 25.71 -40.89 -20.92
CA ARG A 235 26.14 -40.45 -22.26
C ARG A 235 25.67 -39.04 -22.57
N PHE A 236 24.41 -38.69 -22.31
CA PHE A 236 23.90 -37.35 -22.61
C PHE A 236 24.44 -36.28 -21.65
N LYS A 237 24.56 -36.57 -20.35
CA LYS A 237 25.14 -35.61 -19.40
C LYS A 237 26.60 -35.31 -19.69
N ALA A 238 27.37 -36.32 -20.08
CA ALA A 238 28.76 -36.14 -20.48
C ALA A 238 28.90 -35.15 -21.66
N ARG A 239 27.89 -35.03 -22.54
CA ARG A 239 27.93 -34.04 -23.64
C ARG A 239 28.03 -32.58 -23.20
N ILE A 240 27.88 -32.26 -21.92
CA ILE A 240 28.15 -30.91 -21.42
C ILE A 240 29.60 -30.46 -21.68
N SER A 241 30.56 -31.39 -21.77
CA SER A 241 31.96 -31.12 -22.13
C SER A 241 32.18 -30.91 -23.62
N GLN A 242 31.19 -31.16 -24.49
CA GLN A 242 31.33 -30.90 -25.92
C GLN A 242 31.46 -29.39 -26.12
N GLY A 243 32.66 -28.94 -26.50
CA GLY A 243 32.98 -27.51 -26.59
C GLY A 243 33.65 -26.91 -25.36
N LEU A 244 34.04 -27.72 -24.37
CA LEU A 244 34.98 -27.31 -23.33
C LEU A 244 36.21 -26.65 -23.99
N ILE A 245 36.64 -25.51 -23.44
CA ILE A 245 37.82 -24.84 -23.97
C ILE A 245 39.08 -25.71 -23.79
N PRO A 246 40.11 -25.55 -24.64
CA PRO A 246 41.38 -26.26 -24.47
C PRO A 246 41.95 -26.08 -23.06
N GLY A 247 42.25 -27.19 -22.37
CA GLY A 247 42.78 -27.19 -21.00
C GLY A 247 41.75 -26.88 -19.90
N GLY A 248 40.46 -26.87 -20.23
CA GLY A 248 39.37 -26.71 -19.26
C GLY A 248 39.25 -27.90 -18.29
N TYR A 249 38.45 -27.72 -17.24
CA TYR A 249 38.30 -28.69 -16.14
C TYR A 249 36.93 -29.38 -16.16
N ALA A 250 36.91 -30.66 -15.76
CA ALA A 250 35.71 -31.40 -15.45
C ALA A 250 35.71 -31.81 -13.96
N ILE A 251 34.75 -31.32 -13.21
CA ILE A 251 34.55 -31.65 -11.78
C ILE A 251 33.50 -32.75 -11.70
N LEU A 252 33.89 -33.94 -11.25
CA LEU A 252 33.04 -35.13 -11.30
C LEU A 252 32.85 -35.75 -9.91
N ASN A 253 31.61 -36.03 -9.54
CA ASN A 253 31.30 -36.78 -8.33
C ASN A 253 31.79 -38.24 -8.49
N ARG A 254 32.80 -38.65 -7.72
CA ARG A 254 33.35 -40.01 -7.76
C ARG A 254 32.36 -41.07 -7.28
N ASP A 255 31.42 -40.68 -6.41
CA ASP A 255 30.42 -41.56 -5.83
C ASP A 255 29.23 -41.83 -6.77
N MET A 256 29.15 -41.15 -7.92
CA MET A 256 28.02 -41.27 -8.85
C MET A 256 28.05 -42.57 -9.66
N ALA A 257 26.89 -43.07 -10.05
CA ALA A 257 26.80 -44.22 -10.94
C ALA A 257 27.40 -43.91 -12.33
N LEU A 258 28.04 -44.92 -12.95
CA LEU A 258 28.69 -44.79 -14.27
C LEU A 258 29.75 -43.67 -14.34
N TYR A 259 30.43 -43.39 -13.23
CA TYR A 259 31.53 -42.44 -13.18
C TYR A 259 32.55 -42.65 -14.31
N ASP A 260 33.04 -43.88 -14.49
CA ASP A 260 34.09 -44.19 -15.48
C ASP A 260 33.65 -43.85 -16.92
N ARG A 261 32.38 -44.10 -17.26
CA ARG A 261 31.82 -43.75 -18.58
C ARG A 261 31.82 -42.24 -18.81
N VAL A 262 31.43 -41.47 -17.79
CA VAL A 262 31.44 -40.01 -17.88
C VAL A 262 32.88 -39.50 -17.95
N ALA A 263 33.78 -40.03 -17.12
CA ALA A 263 35.21 -39.68 -17.10
C ALA A 263 35.88 -39.94 -18.46
N GLU A 264 35.72 -41.13 -19.04
CA GLU A 264 36.20 -41.46 -20.38
C GLU A 264 35.68 -40.49 -21.46
N SER A 265 34.41 -40.09 -21.36
CA SER A 265 33.81 -39.16 -22.31
C SER A 265 34.39 -37.75 -22.19
N VAL A 266 34.50 -37.21 -20.98
CA VAL A 266 35.03 -35.84 -20.82
C VAL A 266 36.54 -35.77 -21.09
N LEU A 267 37.29 -36.85 -20.85
CA LEU A 267 38.71 -36.95 -21.23
C LEU A 267 38.89 -36.90 -22.75
N ARG A 268 38.03 -37.58 -23.51
CA ARG A 268 38.03 -37.51 -24.98
C ARG A 268 37.77 -36.09 -25.51
N ASP A 269 37.01 -35.30 -24.76
CA ASP A 269 36.78 -33.88 -25.06
C ASP A 269 37.93 -32.96 -24.56
N GLY A 270 39.02 -33.52 -24.02
CA GLY A 270 40.23 -32.79 -23.61
C GLY A 270 40.17 -32.19 -22.20
N ALA A 271 39.26 -32.65 -21.34
CA ALA A 271 39.12 -32.14 -19.99
C ALA A 271 40.23 -32.60 -19.04
N ARG A 272 40.61 -31.73 -18.10
CA ARG A 272 41.34 -32.10 -16.88
C ARG A 272 40.34 -32.47 -15.79
N ILE A 273 40.33 -33.72 -15.36
CA ILE A 273 39.38 -34.19 -14.33
C ILE A 273 39.87 -33.81 -12.92
N ILE A 274 38.95 -33.33 -12.09
CA ILE A 274 39.07 -33.30 -10.63
C ILE A 274 37.87 -34.04 -10.05
N SER A 275 38.12 -35.17 -9.40
CA SER A 275 37.10 -35.99 -8.77
C SER A 275 36.90 -35.63 -7.29
N TYR A 276 35.67 -35.74 -6.80
CA TYR A 276 35.33 -35.46 -5.40
C TYR A 276 34.31 -36.46 -4.88
N GLY A 277 34.30 -36.74 -3.57
CA GLY A 277 33.35 -37.68 -2.99
C GLY A 277 33.82 -38.30 -1.69
N PHE A 278 33.04 -39.25 -1.18
CA PHE A 278 33.40 -40.11 -0.05
C PHE A 278 34.34 -41.26 -0.47
N ASP A 279 34.35 -41.61 -1.76
CA ASP A 279 35.23 -42.63 -2.33
C ASP A 279 36.72 -42.33 -2.05
N ALA A 280 37.48 -43.38 -1.73
CA ALA A 280 38.88 -43.26 -1.35
C ALA A 280 39.79 -42.80 -2.50
N ALA A 281 39.38 -43.00 -3.76
CA ALA A 281 40.11 -42.60 -4.96
C ALA A 281 39.74 -41.18 -5.45
N ALA A 282 38.88 -40.44 -4.72
CA ALA A 282 38.55 -39.07 -5.06
C ALA A 282 39.75 -38.13 -4.81
N ASP A 283 40.02 -37.21 -5.75
CA ASP A 283 41.09 -36.20 -5.62
C ASP A 283 40.83 -35.23 -4.45
N VAL A 284 39.56 -34.90 -4.22
CA VAL A 284 39.07 -34.14 -3.06
C VAL A 284 38.14 -35.02 -2.24
N ARG A 285 38.73 -35.74 -1.28
CA ARG A 285 38.06 -36.78 -0.50
C ARG A 285 37.38 -36.22 0.75
N ILE A 286 36.12 -36.58 0.97
CA ILE A 286 35.40 -36.33 2.23
C ILE A 286 35.75 -37.46 3.21
N THR A 287 36.39 -37.12 4.32
CA THR A 287 36.85 -38.11 5.31
C THR A 287 35.94 -38.22 6.54
N ALA A 288 35.11 -37.20 6.80
CA ALA A 288 34.12 -37.25 7.88
C ALA A 288 32.89 -36.38 7.59
N PHE A 289 31.72 -36.87 8.01
CA PHE A 289 30.43 -36.19 7.94
C PHE A 289 29.66 -36.45 9.24
N THR A 290 29.28 -35.39 9.95
CA THR A 290 28.57 -35.46 11.23
C THR A 290 27.34 -34.54 11.20
N PRO A 291 26.13 -35.07 10.94
CA PRO A 291 24.89 -34.27 10.92
C PRO A 291 24.35 -33.97 12.33
N ASP A 292 23.58 -32.89 12.46
CA ASP A 292 22.80 -32.52 13.64
C ASP A 292 21.49 -31.80 13.24
N ALA A 293 20.67 -31.42 14.22
CA ALA A 293 19.35 -30.79 14.04
C ALA A 293 19.37 -29.47 13.23
N TYR A 294 20.53 -28.85 13.03
CA TYR A 294 20.68 -27.53 12.41
C TYR A 294 21.65 -27.54 11.22
N GLY A 295 22.21 -28.69 10.85
CA GLY A 295 23.19 -28.76 9.77
C GLY A 295 24.10 -29.99 9.84
N CYS A 296 25.33 -29.85 9.34
CA CYS A 296 26.35 -30.88 9.44
C CYS A 296 27.77 -30.30 9.50
N GLN A 297 28.66 -30.99 10.19
CA GLN A 297 30.10 -30.77 10.17
C GLN A 297 30.77 -31.68 9.14
N ILE A 298 31.66 -31.11 8.32
CA ILE A 298 32.32 -31.83 7.22
C ILE A 298 33.83 -31.69 7.38
N THR A 299 34.55 -32.78 7.12
CA THR A 299 36.01 -32.77 6.95
C THR A 299 36.36 -33.34 5.57
N LEU A 300 37.15 -32.60 4.79
CA LEU A 300 37.68 -33.05 3.50
C LEU A 300 39.20 -32.91 3.45
N LEU A 301 39.84 -33.70 2.58
CA LEU A 301 41.25 -33.57 2.24
C LEU A 301 41.39 -32.80 0.92
N PHE A 302 42.10 -31.67 0.97
CA PHE A 302 42.45 -30.89 -0.20
C PHE A 302 43.96 -30.65 -0.22
N ARG A 303 44.66 -31.05 -1.30
CA ARG A 303 46.14 -31.04 -1.38
C ARG A 303 46.80 -31.70 -0.16
N ASN A 304 46.26 -32.83 0.28
CA ASN A 304 46.66 -33.58 1.48
C ASN A 304 46.56 -32.81 2.81
N GLN A 305 45.82 -31.70 2.86
CA GLN A 305 45.53 -30.98 4.09
C GLN A 305 44.06 -31.16 4.50
N PRO A 306 43.77 -31.43 5.78
CA PRO A 306 42.40 -31.50 6.27
C PRO A 306 41.78 -30.11 6.37
N LEU A 307 40.67 -29.91 5.66
CA LEU A 307 39.81 -28.73 5.77
C LEU A 307 38.50 -29.11 6.45
N ARG A 308 38.05 -28.27 7.38
CA ARG A 308 36.81 -28.46 8.15
C ARG A 308 35.91 -27.26 7.98
N TYR A 309 34.61 -27.52 7.79
CA TYR A 309 33.58 -26.47 7.72
C TYR A 309 32.21 -27.01 8.08
N ARG A 310 31.28 -26.10 8.35
CA ARG A 310 29.89 -26.42 8.68
C ARG A 310 28.92 -25.99 7.57
N LEU A 311 27.93 -26.82 7.27
CA LEU A 311 26.77 -26.43 6.46
C LEU A 311 25.52 -26.43 7.31
N THR A 312 24.57 -25.54 7.03
CA THR A 312 23.25 -25.54 7.69
C THR A 312 22.24 -26.47 7.04
N VAL A 313 22.71 -27.43 6.23
CA VAL A 313 21.89 -28.45 5.57
C VAL A 313 22.38 -29.83 6.03
N PRO A 314 21.52 -30.65 6.66
CA PRO A 314 21.95 -31.90 7.30
C PRO A 314 21.89 -33.12 6.36
N ASP A 315 22.26 -32.99 5.09
CA ASP A 315 22.17 -34.10 4.12
C ASP A 315 23.46 -34.31 3.28
N LYS A 316 23.73 -35.57 2.90
CA LYS A 316 24.93 -35.96 2.15
C LYS A 316 25.00 -35.33 0.75
N GLY A 317 23.86 -35.13 0.10
CA GLY A 317 23.80 -34.49 -1.22
C GLY A 317 24.20 -33.01 -1.14
N GLY A 318 23.74 -32.30 -0.11
CA GLY A 318 24.18 -30.94 0.23
C GLY A 318 25.70 -30.84 0.40
N VAL A 319 26.31 -31.81 1.09
CA VAL A 319 27.77 -31.90 1.24
C VAL A 319 28.46 -32.05 -0.12
N LEU A 320 28.06 -33.03 -0.93
CA LEU A 320 28.65 -33.25 -2.25
C LEU A 320 28.54 -32.01 -3.16
N ASN A 321 27.39 -31.35 -3.16
CA ASN A 321 27.18 -30.10 -3.91
C ASN A 321 28.11 -28.98 -3.44
N SER A 322 28.33 -28.87 -2.13
CA SER A 322 29.23 -27.85 -1.56
C SER A 322 30.69 -28.06 -1.96
N VAL A 323 31.16 -29.32 -2.00
CA VAL A 323 32.54 -29.64 -2.41
C VAL A 323 32.74 -29.34 -3.89
N ALA A 324 31.76 -29.65 -4.75
CA ALA A 324 31.81 -29.27 -6.16
C ALA A 324 31.92 -27.74 -6.35
N ALA A 325 31.17 -26.96 -5.57
CA ALA A 325 31.22 -25.50 -5.59
C ALA A 325 32.56 -24.96 -5.08
N LEU A 326 33.14 -25.55 -4.02
CA LEU A 326 34.47 -25.19 -3.50
C LEU A 326 35.56 -25.38 -4.56
N ILE A 327 35.58 -26.53 -5.23
CA ILE A 327 36.55 -26.83 -6.29
C ILE A 327 36.42 -25.85 -7.45
N ALA A 328 35.18 -25.56 -7.89
CA ALA A 328 34.94 -24.61 -8.95
C ALA A 328 35.40 -23.19 -8.58
N ALA A 329 35.15 -22.76 -7.34
CA ALA A 329 35.57 -21.44 -6.85
C ALA A 329 37.11 -21.29 -6.80
N GLU A 330 37.82 -22.32 -6.34
CA GLU A 330 39.29 -22.36 -6.33
C GLU A 330 39.86 -22.22 -7.76
N LEU A 331 39.30 -22.93 -8.75
CA LEU A 331 39.70 -22.81 -10.16
C LEU A 331 39.38 -21.42 -10.78
N LEU A 332 38.43 -20.70 -10.20
CA LEU A 332 38.09 -19.32 -10.55
C LEU A 332 38.95 -18.30 -9.80
N GLY A 333 39.80 -18.72 -8.86
CA GLY A 333 40.72 -17.87 -8.12
C GLY A 333 40.19 -17.34 -6.78
N VAL A 334 39.10 -17.90 -6.25
CA VAL A 334 38.62 -17.63 -4.89
C VAL A 334 39.14 -18.72 -3.97
N SER A 335 39.86 -18.35 -2.91
CA SER A 335 40.54 -19.34 -2.07
C SER A 335 39.55 -20.20 -1.27
N MET A 336 39.91 -21.47 -1.04
CA MET A 336 39.11 -22.38 -0.20
C MET A 336 38.62 -21.78 1.12
N ALA A 337 39.47 -21.02 1.82
CA ALA A 337 39.09 -20.37 3.08
C ALA A 337 37.95 -19.34 2.89
N GLN A 338 38.05 -18.51 1.85
CA GLN A 338 37.01 -17.53 1.52
C GLN A 338 35.70 -18.20 1.10
N SER A 339 35.80 -19.29 0.35
CA SER A 339 34.65 -20.07 -0.09
C SER A 339 33.95 -20.76 1.08
N ILE A 340 34.70 -21.33 2.03
CA ILE A 340 34.17 -21.91 3.27
C ILE A 340 33.39 -20.88 4.07
N THR A 341 33.94 -19.69 4.30
CA THR A 341 33.24 -18.62 5.04
C THR A 341 31.89 -18.27 4.39
N SER A 342 31.84 -18.20 3.06
CA SER A 342 30.59 -17.95 2.33
C SER A 342 29.58 -19.08 2.48
N LEU A 343 30.03 -20.34 2.48
CA LEU A 343 29.15 -21.50 2.65
C LEU A 343 28.62 -21.65 4.08
N GLU A 344 29.43 -21.32 5.10
CA GLU A 344 28.99 -21.33 6.51
C GLU A 344 27.91 -20.26 6.78
N ALA A 345 27.98 -19.14 6.06
CA ALA A 345 26.96 -18.09 6.08
C ALA A 345 25.77 -18.37 5.15
N TRP A 346 25.92 -19.29 4.19
CA TRP A 346 24.88 -19.61 3.23
C TRP A 346 23.67 -20.23 3.95
N ARG A 347 22.49 -19.75 3.58
CA ARG A 347 21.20 -20.32 3.96
C ARG A 347 20.49 -20.63 2.66
N GLY A 348 19.84 -21.79 2.56
CA GLY A 348 19.14 -22.21 1.35
C GLY A 348 18.16 -21.14 0.84
N ASP A 349 17.89 -21.15 -0.46
CA ASP A 349 17.10 -20.11 -1.16
C ASP A 349 15.58 -20.14 -0.87
N GLY A 350 15.15 -20.82 0.19
CA GLY A 350 13.76 -20.95 0.60
C GLY A 350 12.87 -21.77 -0.34
N GLN A 351 13.40 -22.32 -1.45
CA GLN A 351 12.66 -23.17 -2.38
C GLN A 351 12.81 -24.67 -2.09
N HIS A 352 13.74 -25.03 -1.19
CA HIS A 352 14.07 -26.40 -0.82
C HIS A 352 14.15 -26.50 0.71
N MET A 353 13.20 -27.22 1.31
CA MET A 353 13.05 -27.42 2.76
C MET A 353 13.29 -26.17 3.64
N GLY A 354 12.50 -25.11 3.42
CA GLY A 354 12.49 -23.93 4.30
C GLY A 354 11.93 -24.26 5.68
N ILE A 355 12.73 -24.12 6.73
CA ILE A 355 12.29 -24.42 8.11
C ILE A 355 12.04 -23.11 8.86
N THR A 356 10.82 -22.89 9.32
CA THR A 356 10.41 -21.66 10.03
C THR A 356 9.50 -21.96 11.20
N ALA A 357 9.69 -21.26 12.32
CA ALA A 357 8.71 -21.25 13.41
C ALA A 357 7.50 -20.38 13.03
N LEU A 358 6.30 -20.92 13.15
CA LEU A 358 5.05 -20.17 12.97
C LEU A 358 4.35 -20.00 14.32
N PRO A 359 4.23 -18.77 14.83
CA PRO A 359 3.55 -18.53 16.11
C PRO A 359 2.06 -18.85 15.99
N LEU A 360 1.51 -19.50 17.02
CA LEU A 360 0.08 -19.80 17.10
C LEU A 360 -0.70 -18.65 17.76
N PRO A 361 -1.98 -18.45 17.42
CA PRO A 361 -2.80 -17.34 17.96
C PRO A 361 -2.94 -17.34 19.48
N ASP A 362 -2.95 -18.53 20.10
CA ASP A 362 -3.17 -18.72 21.54
C ASP A 362 -1.85 -18.87 22.34
N GLY A 363 -0.70 -18.62 21.69
CA GLY A 363 0.63 -18.83 22.27
C GLY A 363 1.28 -20.14 21.81
N GLY A 364 2.61 -20.19 21.86
CA GLY A 364 3.41 -21.28 21.30
C GLY A 364 3.70 -21.11 19.80
N ALA A 365 4.34 -22.11 19.20
CA ALA A 365 4.67 -22.14 17.79
C ALA A 365 4.74 -23.56 17.22
N VAL A 366 4.49 -23.68 15.91
CA VAL A 366 4.80 -24.90 15.14
C VAL A 366 6.07 -24.73 14.34
N THR A 367 6.78 -25.84 14.08
CA THR A 367 7.89 -25.87 13.13
C THR A 367 7.36 -26.24 11.75
N LEU A 368 7.28 -25.26 10.85
CA LEU A 368 6.93 -25.49 9.44
C LEU A 368 8.17 -25.87 8.63
N ILE A 369 8.14 -27.03 7.98
CA ILE A 369 9.11 -27.48 6.96
C ILE A 369 8.43 -27.36 5.59
N ASP A 370 8.80 -26.34 4.82
CA ASP A 370 8.24 -26.03 3.50
C ASP A 370 9.13 -26.57 2.38
N ASP A 371 8.67 -27.62 1.72
CA ASP A 371 9.30 -28.24 0.55
C ASP A 371 8.28 -28.42 -0.60
N SER A 372 7.42 -27.42 -0.79
CA SER A 372 6.22 -27.47 -1.63
C SER A 372 6.45 -27.23 -3.13
N TYR A 373 7.70 -27.22 -3.62
CA TYR A 373 8.02 -26.84 -5.00
C TYR A 373 8.05 -28.02 -5.99
N ASN A 374 8.78 -29.08 -5.68
CA ASN A 374 8.90 -30.27 -6.53
C ASN A 374 8.77 -31.53 -5.68
N ALA A 375 8.27 -32.62 -6.26
CA ALA A 375 8.20 -33.91 -5.59
C ALA A 375 8.60 -35.04 -6.55
N GLU A 376 9.53 -35.87 -6.09
CA GLU A 376 9.94 -37.14 -6.67
C GLU A 376 9.95 -38.16 -5.53
N TYR A 377 9.86 -39.46 -5.84
CA TYR A 377 9.73 -40.50 -4.80
C TYR A 377 10.84 -40.42 -3.74
N LEU A 378 12.12 -40.44 -4.15
CA LEU A 378 13.25 -40.32 -3.22
C LEU A 378 13.27 -38.98 -2.46
N SER A 379 12.76 -37.91 -3.07
CA SER A 379 12.65 -36.60 -2.40
C SER A 379 11.57 -36.59 -1.33
N MET A 380 10.48 -37.35 -1.47
CA MET A 380 9.48 -37.54 -0.41
C MET A 380 10.10 -38.26 0.79
N LEU A 381 10.84 -39.36 0.54
CA LEU A 381 11.47 -40.15 1.61
C LEU A 381 12.44 -39.31 2.44
N ASN A 382 13.28 -38.51 1.78
CA ASN A 382 14.20 -37.61 2.47
C ASN A 382 13.48 -36.58 3.33
N ALA A 383 12.36 -36.01 2.84
CA ALA A 383 11.58 -35.04 3.60
C ALA A 383 10.92 -35.68 4.84
N PHE A 384 10.50 -36.94 4.74
CA PHE A 384 9.97 -37.70 5.88
C PHE A 384 11.04 -37.93 6.94
N GLU A 385 12.26 -38.33 6.53
CA GLU A 385 13.37 -38.55 7.47
C GLU A 385 13.76 -37.26 8.21
N VAL A 386 13.71 -36.11 7.52
CA VAL A 386 14.02 -34.80 8.12
C VAL A 386 12.96 -34.41 9.16
N ALA A 387 11.68 -34.63 8.86
CA ALA A 387 10.61 -34.39 9.82
C ALA A 387 10.74 -35.34 11.04
N ALA A 388 11.06 -36.61 10.80
CA ALA A 388 11.28 -37.61 11.84
C ALA A 388 12.46 -37.24 12.75
N GLN A 389 13.59 -36.83 12.18
CA GLN A 389 14.76 -36.42 12.93
C GLN A 389 14.45 -35.22 13.83
N ARG A 390 13.73 -34.21 13.31
CA ARG A 390 13.32 -33.06 14.14
C ARG A 390 12.38 -33.46 15.27
N ALA A 391 11.47 -34.40 15.04
CA ALA A 391 10.56 -34.89 16.07
C ALA A 391 11.33 -35.59 17.19
N ARG A 392 12.36 -36.37 16.83
CA ARG A 392 13.27 -37.03 17.79
C ARG A 392 14.07 -36.01 18.62
N ASP A 393 14.57 -34.95 18.00
CA ASP A 393 15.46 -33.98 18.66
C ASP A 393 14.72 -32.97 19.54
N GLY A 394 13.55 -32.48 19.09
CA GLY A 394 12.82 -31.39 19.73
C GLY A 394 11.61 -31.79 20.56
N GLY A 395 11.09 -33.01 20.38
CA GLY A 395 9.78 -33.43 20.89
C GLY A 395 8.64 -32.72 20.16
N GLY A 396 7.78 -33.47 19.46
CA GLY A 396 6.66 -32.89 18.70
C GLY A 396 5.97 -33.92 17.81
N ARG A 397 4.73 -33.62 17.40
CA ARG A 397 3.99 -34.48 16.45
C ARG A 397 4.37 -34.12 15.02
N VAL A 398 4.57 -35.12 14.17
CA VAL A 398 4.73 -34.93 12.73
C VAL A 398 3.34 -34.87 12.08
N ILE A 399 3.03 -33.72 11.49
CA ILE A 399 1.81 -33.46 10.72
C ILE A 399 2.23 -33.26 9.25
N ALA A 400 1.84 -34.18 8.37
CA ALA A 400 2.23 -34.17 6.97
C ALA A 400 1.13 -33.55 6.09
N LEU A 401 1.49 -32.55 5.29
CA LEU A 401 0.66 -31.93 4.27
C LEU A 401 1.30 -32.30 2.94
N LEU A 402 0.72 -33.26 2.22
CA LEU A 402 1.37 -33.89 1.07
C LEU A 402 0.60 -33.66 -0.23
N GLY A 403 1.31 -33.30 -1.28
CA GLY A 403 0.80 -33.17 -2.65
C GLY A 403 1.40 -34.22 -3.60
N ARG A 404 0.79 -34.32 -4.79
CA ARG A 404 1.16 -35.25 -5.87
C ARG A 404 2.65 -35.22 -6.28
N ILE A 405 3.13 -36.36 -6.75
CA ILE A 405 4.32 -36.55 -7.59
C ILE A 405 3.87 -36.51 -9.06
N VAL A 406 4.59 -35.78 -9.91
CA VAL A 406 4.24 -35.59 -11.33
C VAL A 406 5.04 -36.51 -12.26
N ASN A 407 4.56 -36.67 -13.51
CA ASN A 407 5.18 -37.44 -14.59
C ASN A 407 5.29 -38.97 -14.38
N LEU A 408 4.42 -39.56 -13.56
CA LEU A 408 4.44 -41.00 -13.27
C LEU A 408 3.63 -41.86 -14.25
N GLY A 409 2.76 -41.25 -15.07
CA GLY A 409 1.88 -41.99 -15.98
C GLY A 409 1.06 -43.05 -15.25
N GLU A 410 0.99 -44.26 -15.82
CA GLU A 410 0.26 -45.40 -15.26
C GLU A 410 0.81 -45.88 -13.90
N GLN A 411 2.06 -45.56 -13.55
CA GLN A 411 2.66 -45.94 -12.26
C GLN A 411 2.23 -45.02 -11.10
N SER A 412 1.47 -43.96 -11.37
CA SER A 412 1.08 -42.96 -10.37
C SER A 412 0.44 -43.58 -9.12
N GLY A 413 -0.56 -44.45 -9.30
CA GLY A 413 -1.26 -45.06 -8.16
C GLY A 413 -0.36 -45.94 -7.29
N ALA A 414 0.51 -46.75 -7.91
CA ALA A 414 1.43 -47.63 -7.20
C ALA A 414 2.48 -46.84 -6.41
N ILE A 415 3.07 -45.80 -7.01
CA ILE A 415 4.12 -45.01 -6.39
C ILE A 415 3.58 -44.15 -5.23
N HIS A 416 2.39 -43.54 -5.37
CA HIS A 416 1.78 -42.79 -4.26
C HIS A 416 1.41 -43.72 -3.09
N ARG A 417 0.87 -44.91 -3.38
CA ARG A 417 0.60 -45.93 -2.36
C ARG A 417 1.87 -46.36 -1.62
N ALA A 418 2.98 -46.51 -2.33
CA ALA A 418 4.27 -46.91 -1.78
C ALA A 418 4.92 -45.86 -0.83
N LEU A 419 4.32 -44.68 -0.67
CA LEU A 419 4.76 -43.69 0.33
C LEU A 419 4.24 -43.98 1.75
N ALA A 420 3.23 -44.86 1.90
CA ALA A 420 2.57 -45.10 3.18
C ALA A 420 3.54 -45.65 4.25
N GLU A 421 4.28 -46.72 3.93
CA GLU A 421 5.21 -47.35 4.87
C GLU A 421 6.31 -46.39 5.34
N PRO A 422 7.03 -45.68 4.43
CA PRO A 422 8.02 -44.68 4.86
C PRO A 422 7.43 -43.52 5.67
N LEU A 423 6.22 -43.05 5.34
CA LEU A 423 5.57 -41.96 6.08
C LEU A 423 5.21 -42.38 7.51
N LEU A 424 4.77 -43.63 7.70
CA LEU A 424 4.48 -44.19 9.01
C LEU A 424 5.78 -44.44 9.81
N ALA A 425 6.83 -44.93 9.15
CA ALA A 425 8.14 -45.13 9.78
C ALA A 425 8.76 -43.80 10.27
N ALA A 426 8.47 -42.69 9.59
CA ALA A 426 8.83 -41.35 10.01
C ALA A 426 8.02 -40.83 11.23
N GLY A 427 7.08 -41.61 11.74
CA GLY A 427 6.27 -41.27 12.91
C GLY A 427 5.20 -40.21 12.62
N CYS A 428 4.64 -40.17 11.42
CA CYS A 428 3.55 -39.26 11.07
C CYS A 428 2.28 -39.55 11.88
N GLN A 429 1.76 -38.56 12.64
CA GLN A 429 0.51 -38.70 13.39
C GLN A 429 -0.72 -38.35 12.56
N GLN A 430 -0.64 -37.36 11.68
CA GLN A 430 -1.75 -36.98 10.79
C GLN A 430 -1.23 -36.56 9.42
N ALA A 431 -1.89 -37.03 8.36
CA ALA A 431 -1.58 -36.72 6.97
C ALA A 431 -2.79 -36.09 6.27
N PHE A 432 -2.62 -34.85 5.80
CA PHE A 432 -3.56 -34.09 4.99
C PHE A 432 -3.08 -34.10 3.55
N LEU A 433 -3.89 -34.65 2.65
CA LEU A 433 -3.44 -34.99 1.30
C LEU A 433 -4.11 -34.10 0.25
N HIS A 434 -3.36 -33.70 -0.77
CA HIS A 434 -3.81 -32.75 -1.79
C HIS A 434 -3.66 -33.30 -3.21
N GLY A 435 -4.75 -33.23 -3.98
CA GLY A 435 -4.80 -33.60 -5.40
C GLY A 435 -5.25 -35.05 -5.62
N GLU A 436 -5.91 -35.31 -6.74
CA GLU A 436 -6.58 -36.59 -7.04
C GLU A 436 -5.67 -37.81 -6.89
N GLU A 437 -4.41 -37.71 -7.32
CA GLU A 437 -3.46 -38.84 -7.27
C GLU A 437 -3.13 -39.31 -5.84
N MET A 438 -3.31 -38.43 -4.85
CA MET A 438 -3.03 -38.75 -3.44
C MET A 438 -4.12 -39.61 -2.80
N ALA A 439 -5.25 -39.87 -3.48
CA ALA A 439 -6.26 -40.81 -3.01
C ALA A 439 -5.67 -42.21 -2.74
N ALA A 440 -4.74 -42.67 -3.59
CA ALA A 440 -4.08 -43.97 -3.41
C ALA A 440 -3.23 -44.04 -2.13
N LEU A 441 -2.64 -42.92 -1.68
CA LEU A 441 -1.96 -42.83 -0.40
C LEU A 441 -2.97 -42.73 0.75
N HIS A 442 -4.05 -41.95 0.58
CA HIS A 442 -5.12 -41.82 1.57
C HIS A 442 -5.68 -43.18 1.97
N ASP A 443 -6.03 -44.00 0.98
CA ASP A 443 -6.60 -45.33 1.16
C ASP A 443 -5.61 -46.32 1.81
N ALA A 444 -4.31 -46.10 1.63
CA ALA A 444 -3.25 -46.95 2.18
C ALA A 444 -2.88 -46.60 3.63
N LEU A 445 -3.26 -45.41 4.13
CA LEU A 445 -2.98 -44.99 5.49
C LEU A 445 -4.02 -45.53 6.49
N PRO A 446 -3.66 -45.81 7.75
CA PRO A 446 -4.62 -46.16 8.81
C PRO A 446 -5.56 -45.00 9.15
N ASP A 447 -6.79 -45.29 9.58
CA ASP A 447 -7.81 -44.25 9.88
C ASP A 447 -7.34 -43.20 10.89
N GLY A 448 -6.57 -43.59 11.91
CA GLY A 448 -6.03 -42.67 12.92
C GLY A 448 -5.02 -41.65 12.37
N VAL A 449 -4.46 -41.87 11.18
CA VAL A 449 -3.49 -40.98 10.51
C VAL A 449 -4.17 -40.12 9.43
N ARG A 450 -5.39 -40.45 8.99
CA ARG A 450 -6.08 -39.75 7.90
C ARG A 450 -6.59 -38.38 8.37
N GLY A 451 -5.88 -37.30 8.01
CA GLY A 451 -6.32 -35.91 8.23
C GLY A 451 -7.31 -35.40 7.18
N GLY A 452 -7.39 -36.05 6.02
CA GLY A 452 -8.33 -35.77 4.94
C GLY A 452 -7.68 -35.76 3.56
N HIS A 453 -8.49 -35.77 2.51
CA HIS A 453 -8.08 -35.64 1.11
C HIS A 453 -8.83 -34.47 0.47
N PHE A 454 -8.07 -33.52 -0.09
CA PHE A 454 -8.58 -32.23 -0.57
C PHE A 454 -8.13 -31.96 -2.00
N LEU A 455 -8.94 -31.18 -2.71
CA LEU A 455 -8.67 -30.78 -4.10
C LEU A 455 -8.13 -29.35 -4.23
N THR A 456 -8.15 -28.56 -3.14
CA THR A 456 -7.65 -27.19 -3.11
C THR A 456 -6.78 -26.94 -1.88
N ALA A 457 -5.79 -26.05 -2.04
CA ALA A 457 -4.88 -25.65 -0.98
C ALA A 457 -5.61 -24.95 0.18
N GLU A 458 -6.60 -24.11 -0.13
CA GLU A 458 -7.43 -23.44 0.88
C GLU A 458 -8.21 -24.41 1.76
N ALA A 459 -8.89 -25.41 1.17
CA ALA A 459 -9.67 -26.37 1.94
C ALA A 459 -8.78 -27.21 2.86
N LEU A 460 -7.59 -27.59 2.38
CA LEU A 460 -6.59 -28.28 3.18
C LEU A 460 -6.13 -27.41 4.37
N VAL A 461 -5.82 -26.13 4.13
CA VAL A 461 -5.35 -25.21 5.19
C VAL A 461 -6.42 -24.93 6.23
N GLU A 462 -7.67 -24.72 5.81
CA GLU A 462 -8.80 -24.54 6.73
C GLU A 462 -9.04 -25.78 7.61
N ALA A 463 -8.82 -26.98 7.08
CA ALA A 463 -8.94 -28.22 7.85
C ALA A 463 -7.79 -28.44 8.83
N VAL A 464 -6.54 -28.19 8.43
CA VAL A 464 -5.36 -28.45 9.26
C VAL A 464 -5.12 -27.38 10.32
N ALA A 465 -5.33 -26.10 10.01
CA ALA A 465 -5.01 -24.99 10.91
C ALA A 465 -5.59 -25.12 12.34
N PRO A 466 -6.85 -25.51 12.56
CA PRO A 466 -7.40 -25.67 13.91
C PRO A 466 -6.88 -26.91 14.66
N THR A 467 -6.18 -27.83 14.00
CA THR A 467 -5.64 -29.06 14.61
C THR A 467 -4.22 -28.91 15.16
N LEU A 468 -3.54 -27.84 14.73
CA LEU A 468 -2.16 -27.53 15.08
C LEU A 468 -2.03 -27.05 16.52
N ARG A 469 -0.96 -27.50 17.19
CA ARG A 469 -0.66 -27.22 18.60
C ARG A 469 0.81 -26.86 18.77
N ASP A 470 1.14 -26.22 19.88
CA ASP A 470 2.51 -25.87 20.23
C ASP A 470 3.45 -27.10 20.14
N GLY A 471 4.59 -26.93 19.47
CA GLY A 471 5.58 -27.98 19.25
C GLY A 471 5.34 -28.90 18.04
N ASP A 472 4.21 -28.80 17.32
CA ASP A 472 3.99 -29.63 16.12
C ASP A 472 5.04 -29.34 15.01
N ILE A 473 5.42 -30.39 14.28
CA ILE A 473 6.30 -30.34 13.10
C ILE A 473 5.43 -30.55 11.86
N VAL A 474 5.23 -29.48 11.11
CA VAL A 474 4.35 -29.43 9.95
C VAL A 474 5.19 -29.57 8.69
N LEU A 475 5.13 -30.72 8.02
CA LEU A 475 5.83 -30.97 6.75
C LEU A 475 4.93 -30.68 5.57
N VAL A 476 5.29 -29.71 4.72
CA VAL A 476 4.58 -29.43 3.45
C VAL A 476 5.43 -29.90 2.28
N LYS A 477 4.97 -30.92 1.54
CA LYS A 477 5.76 -31.53 0.47
C LYS A 477 4.91 -31.96 -0.71
N GLY A 478 5.24 -31.51 -1.92
CA GLY A 478 4.46 -31.84 -3.12
C GLY A 478 4.94 -31.09 -4.36
N SER A 479 4.51 -31.52 -5.54
CA SER A 479 4.83 -30.83 -6.80
C SER A 479 3.95 -29.59 -7.01
N ALA A 480 4.57 -28.43 -7.27
CA ALA A 480 3.90 -27.19 -7.66
C ALA A 480 3.37 -27.21 -9.12
N ARG A 481 3.78 -28.18 -9.93
CA ARG A 481 3.44 -28.24 -11.36
C ARG A 481 1.98 -28.65 -11.55
N ASN A 482 1.21 -27.82 -12.26
CA ASN A 482 -0.23 -27.98 -12.50
C ASN A 482 -1.03 -28.17 -11.20
N SER A 483 -0.62 -27.50 -10.12
CA SER A 483 -1.29 -27.58 -8.81
C SER A 483 -1.18 -26.24 -8.08
N ASP A 484 -2.21 -25.92 -7.30
CA ASP A 484 -2.23 -24.82 -6.33
C ASP A 484 -1.54 -25.18 -5.00
N PHE A 485 -1.09 -26.43 -4.82
CA PHE A 485 -0.43 -26.93 -3.61
C PHE A 485 0.73 -26.04 -3.11
N LYS A 486 1.47 -25.39 -4.02
CA LYS A 486 2.53 -24.41 -3.68
C LYS A 486 2.05 -23.26 -2.78
N ARG A 487 0.74 -23.03 -2.69
CA ARG A 487 0.12 -21.99 -1.86
C ARG A 487 -0.05 -22.43 -0.42
N VAL A 488 -0.05 -23.73 -0.11
CA VAL A 488 -0.34 -24.29 1.23
C VAL A 488 0.52 -23.62 2.31
N ALA A 489 1.83 -23.57 2.14
CA ALA A 489 2.73 -22.96 3.13
C ALA A 489 2.49 -21.46 3.30
N GLY A 490 2.22 -20.73 2.20
CA GLY A 490 1.90 -19.30 2.22
C GLY A 490 0.56 -19.00 2.88
N LEU A 491 -0.46 -19.81 2.61
CA LEU A 491 -1.78 -19.72 3.22
C LEU A 491 -1.72 -20.02 4.72
N LEU A 492 -0.95 -21.04 5.13
CA LEU A 492 -0.75 -21.36 6.54
C LEU A 492 -0.02 -20.22 7.28
N LYS A 493 1.03 -19.64 6.68
CA LYS A 493 1.72 -18.44 7.19
C LYS A 493 0.75 -17.27 7.34
N ALA A 494 -0.06 -16.99 6.32
CA ALA A 494 -1.04 -15.90 6.35
C ALA A 494 -2.12 -16.12 7.41
N ARG A 495 -2.55 -17.37 7.61
CA ARG A 495 -3.58 -17.75 8.60
C ARG A 495 -3.17 -17.48 10.04
N PHE A 496 -1.86 -17.46 10.32
CA PHE A 496 -1.28 -17.23 11.65
C PHE A 496 -0.50 -15.92 11.79
N ALA A 497 -0.37 -15.14 10.72
CA ALA A 497 0.27 -13.85 10.78
C ALA A 497 -0.53 -12.88 11.66
N ALA A 498 0.16 -12.13 12.54
CA ALA A 498 -0.49 -11.05 13.26
C ALA A 498 -0.97 -9.99 12.26
N PRO A 499 -2.27 -9.63 12.24
CA PRO A 499 -2.78 -8.59 11.34
C PRO A 499 -2.08 -7.26 11.64
N PRO A 500 -1.69 -6.49 10.62
CA PRO A 500 -1.03 -5.21 10.82
C PRO A 500 -1.94 -4.25 11.59
N ALA A 501 -1.39 -3.45 12.50
CA ALA A 501 -2.15 -2.39 13.14
C ALA A 501 -2.44 -1.27 12.13
N LEU A 502 -3.63 -0.67 12.20
CA LEU A 502 -3.98 0.49 11.41
C LEU A 502 -3.06 1.66 11.80
N GLY A 503 -2.28 2.16 10.83
CA GLY A 503 -1.29 3.20 11.07
C GLY A 503 -1.91 4.53 11.49
N LYS A 504 -1.13 5.37 12.18
CA LYS A 504 -1.58 6.72 12.57
C LYS A 504 -1.97 7.51 11.32
N GLY A 505 -3.19 8.03 11.30
CA GLY A 505 -3.71 8.81 10.17
C GLY A 505 -4.16 7.98 8.97
N GLN A 506 -4.14 6.65 9.05
CA GLN A 506 -4.77 5.79 8.05
C GLN A 506 -6.24 5.54 8.38
N THR A 507 -7.03 5.30 7.35
CA THR A 507 -8.44 4.91 7.45
C THR A 507 -8.64 3.54 6.81
N ALA A 508 -9.35 2.64 7.50
CA ALA A 508 -9.83 1.40 6.92
C ALA A 508 -11.25 1.59 6.40
N ARG A 509 -11.57 0.95 5.27
CA ARG A 509 -12.88 1.04 4.60
C ARG A 509 -13.32 -0.34 4.12
N LEU A 510 -14.58 -0.67 4.33
CA LEU A 510 -15.19 -1.90 3.84
C LEU A 510 -16.63 -1.61 3.40
N LEU A 511 -17.00 -2.02 2.19
CA LEU A 511 -18.38 -2.03 1.71
C LEU A 511 -18.73 -3.45 1.29
N ILE A 512 -19.75 -4.03 1.92
CA ILE A 512 -20.16 -5.41 1.72
C ILE A 512 -21.68 -5.52 1.63
N ASN A 513 -22.18 -6.32 0.69
CA ASN A 513 -23.58 -6.72 0.63
C ASN A 513 -23.82 -7.81 1.70
N LEU A 514 -24.75 -7.57 2.62
CA LEU A 514 -24.99 -8.48 3.75
C LEU A 514 -25.69 -9.78 3.36
N SER A 515 -26.47 -9.77 2.29
CA SER A 515 -27.18 -10.95 1.80
C SER A 515 -26.21 -11.89 1.06
N THR A 516 -25.47 -11.37 0.08
CA THR A 516 -24.58 -12.17 -0.78
C THR A 516 -23.19 -12.38 -0.16
N GLY A 517 -22.71 -11.43 0.64
CA GLY A 517 -21.33 -11.37 1.12
C GLY A 517 -20.35 -10.75 0.12
N GLU A 518 -20.83 -10.23 -1.01
CA GLU A 518 -20.01 -9.53 -2.00
C GLU A 518 -19.35 -8.30 -1.38
N GLN A 519 -18.02 -8.23 -1.44
CA GLN A 519 -17.26 -7.04 -1.04
C GLN A 519 -16.95 -6.19 -2.26
N ARG A 520 -17.50 -4.97 -2.29
CA ARG A 520 -17.26 -4.00 -3.37
C ARG A 520 -16.03 -3.13 -3.10
N ILE A 521 -15.79 -2.79 -1.83
CA ILE A 521 -14.61 -2.03 -1.39
C ILE A 521 -14.01 -2.75 -0.19
N SER A 522 -12.70 -3.00 -0.21
CA SER A 522 -11.97 -3.61 0.90
C SER A 522 -10.57 -3.00 0.98
N GLN A 523 -10.43 -1.92 1.76
CA GLN A 523 -9.18 -1.19 1.94
C GLN A 523 -8.75 -1.25 3.40
N LEU A 524 -7.58 -1.85 3.67
CA LEU A 524 -7.06 -2.06 5.03
C LEU A 524 -8.08 -2.75 5.97
N SER A 525 -9.05 -3.49 5.43
CA SER A 525 -10.17 -4.10 6.17
C SER A 525 -9.71 -5.16 7.18
N GLY A 526 -8.55 -5.79 6.93
CA GLY A 526 -7.87 -6.71 7.84
C GLY A 526 -6.90 -6.04 8.83
N SER A 527 -6.76 -4.71 8.82
CA SER A 527 -5.89 -4.02 9.78
C SER A 527 -6.56 -3.89 11.13
N THR A 528 -5.80 -4.08 12.21
CA THR A 528 -6.33 -4.02 13.56
C THR A 528 -6.44 -2.61 14.11
N PHE A 529 -7.52 -2.34 14.84
CA PHE A 529 -7.72 -1.10 15.57
C PHE A 529 -8.44 -1.34 16.90
N ALA A 530 -8.44 -0.33 17.78
CA ALA A 530 -9.08 -0.41 19.09
C ALA A 530 -10.61 -0.49 18.97
N PRO A 531 -11.27 -1.56 19.47
CA PRO A 531 -12.67 -1.85 19.21
C PRO A 531 -13.58 -1.21 20.28
N THR A 532 -13.46 0.10 20.51
CA THR A 532 -14.30 0.79 21.49
C THR A 532 -15.78 0.51 21.20
N TYR A 533 -16.55 0.13 22.21
CA TYR A 533 -17.97 -0.26 22.14
C TYR A 533 -18.33 -1.49 21.28
N LEU A 534 -17.37 -2.23 20.70
CA LEU A 534 -17.69 -3.45 19.94
C LEU A 534 -18.38 -4.53 20.79
N SER A 535 -18.03 -4.63 22.08
CA SER A 535 -18.66 -5.56 23.02
C SER A 535 -20.18 -5.40 23.08
N GLN A 536 -20.69 -4.19 22.82
CA GLN A 536 -22.10 -3.88 22.85
C GLN A 536 -22.85 -4.54 21.68
N LEU A 537 -22.28 -4.55 20.46
CA LEU A 537 -22.88 -5.26 19.32
C LEU A 537 -22.93 -6.78 19.54
N LEU A 538 -21.86 -7.36 20.11
CA LEU A 538 -21.84 -8.78 20.48
C LEU A 538 -22.83 -9.10 21.59
N LEU A 539 -22.94 -8.22 22.59
CA LEU A 539 -23.91 -8.36 23.67
C LEU A 539 -25.34 -8.31 23.14
N THR A 540 -25.64 -7.46 22.16
CA THR A 540 -26.93 -7.44 21.46
C THR A 540 -27.26 -8.80 20.83
N CYS A 541 -26.29 -9.48 20.22
CA CYS A 541 -26.50 -10.83 19.66
C CYS A 541 -26.84 -11.85 20.76
N CYS A 542 -26.11 -11.83 21.89
CA CYS A 542 -26.39 -12.73 23.00
C CYS A 542 -27.76 -12.46 23.67
N ILE A 543 -28.17 -11.19 23.78
CA ILE A 543 -29.50 -10.81 24.26
C ILE A 543 -30.59 -11.23 23.26
N ALA A 544 -30.34 -11.07 21.96
CA ALA A 544 -31.24 -11.53 20.90
C ALA A 544 -31.48 -13.05 20.96
N ASP A 545 -30.44 -13.85 21.25
CA ASP A 545 -30.60 -15.29 21.47
C ASP A 545 -31.51 -15.61 22.66
N ARG A 546 -31.42 -14.85 23.75
CA ARG A 546 -32.29 -15.04 24.93
C ARG A 546 -33.74 -14.67 24.63
N LEU A 547 -33.97 -13.61 23.86
CA LEU A 547 -35.30 -13.20 23.39
C LEU A 547 -35.91 -14.26 22.46
N LEU A 548 -35.14 -14.76 21.48
CA LEU A 548 -35.57 -15.82 20.57
C LEU A 548 -35.89 -17.14 21.29
N ALA A 549 -35.07 -17.49 22.29
CA ALA A 549 -35.31 -18.64 23.14
C ALA A 549 -36.44 -18.42 24.16
N LYS A 550 -37.12 -17.25 24.13
CA LYS A 550 -38.17 -16.84 25.08
C LYS A 550 -37.76 -16.93 26.55
N LYS A 551 -36.45 -16.79 26.83
CA LYS A 551 -35.89 -16.77 28.20
C LYS A 551 -36.07 -15.40 28.88
N ILE A 552 -36.17 -14.35 28.08
CA ILE A 552 -36.49 -12.97 28.49
C ILE A 552 -37.42 -12.36 27.43
N THR A 553 -38.05 -11.25 27.77
CA THR A 553 -38.84 -10.39 26.88
C THR A 553 -38.27 -8.98 26.86
N LEU A 554 -38.71 -8.14 25.92
CA LEU A 554 -38.31 -6.73 25.88
C LEU A 554 -38.75 -5.94 27.12
N ASP A 555 -39.88 -6.32 27.73
CA ASP A 555 -40.42 -5.70 28.94
C ASP A 555 -39.88 -6.31 30.23
N THR A 556 -38.97 -7.30 30.13
CA THR A 556 -38.37 -7.93 31.32
C THR A 556 -37.69 -6.85 32.17
N PRO A 557 -38.08 -6.71 33.46
CA PRO A 557 -37.52 -5.70 34.34
C PRO A 557 -36.09 -6.06 34.76
N VAL A 558 -35.20 -5.08 34.72
CA VAL A 558 -33.80 -5.17 35.13
C VAL A 558 -33.57 -4.14 36.24
N LYS A 559 -33.19 -4.63 37.42
CA LYS A 559 -32.91 -3.78 38.58
C LYS A 559 -31.59 -3.02 38.37
N VAL A 560 -31.64 -1.70 38.46
CA VAL A 560 -30.47 -0.83 38.33
C VAL A 560 -29.62 -0.91 39.60
N ARG A 561 -28.35 -1.26 39.43
CA ARG A 561 -27.33 -1.41 40.47
C ARG A 561 -26.25 -0.34 40.35
N ASP A 562 -25.47 -0.18 41.41
CA ASP A 562 -24.35 0.74 41.41
C ASP A 562 -23.24 0.26 40.47
N ILE A 563 -22.77 1.18 39.63
CA ILE A 563 -21.64 0.99 38.75
C ILE A 563 -20.52 1.93 39.20
N ALA A 564 -19.30 1.39 39.29
CA ALA A 564 -18.15 2.15 39.75
C ALA A 564 -17.96 3.44 38.91
N ALA A 565 -17.77 4.58 39.59
CA ALA A 565 -17.62 5.89 38.95
C ALA A 565 -16.53 5.91 37.86
N ALA A 566 -15.42 5.21 38.06
CA ALA A 566 -14.32 5.09 37.08
C ALA A 566 -14.72 4.38 35.76
N ILE A 567 -15.88 3.73 35.71
CA ILE A 567 -16.46 3.19 34.47
C ILE A 567 -17.24 4.28 33.72
N LEU A 568 -17.95 5.13 34.46
CA LEU A 568 -18.85 6.13 33.89
C LEU A 568 -18.14 7.44 33.57
N GLU A 569 -17.06 7.75 34.27
CA GLU A 569 -16.28 8.97 34.07
C GLU A 569 -15.77 9.09 32.63
N GLY A 570 -16.17 10.17 31.94
CA GLY A 570 -15.82 10.42 30.55
C GLY A 570 -16.45 9.48 29.52
N ASN A 571 -17.39 8.62 29.91
CA ASN A 571 -18.04 7.65 29.02
C ASN A 571 -19.56 7.88 28.94
N PRO A 572 -20.21 7.54 27.81
CA PRO A 572 -21.66 7.63 27.68
C PRO A 572 -22.36 6.71 28.68
N ALA A 573 -23.44 7.21 29.29
CA ALA A 573 -24.24 6.48 30.27
C ALA A 573 -25.68 7.01 30.27
N LEU A 574 -26.64 6.17 30.67
CA LEU A 574 -28.03 6.58 30.89
C LEU A 574 -28.22 7.31 32.22
N GLY A 575 -27.37 7.04 33.21
CA GLY A 575 -27.44 7.69 34.52
C GLY A 575 -28.72 7.38 35.28
N LEU A 576 -29.22 6.15 35.16
CA LEU A 576 -30.44 5.70 35.82
C LEU A 576 -30.26 5.68 37.35
N ALA A 577 -31.31 6.05 38.08
CA ALA A 577 -31.27 6.12 39.55
C ALA A 577 -31.07 4.72 40.16
N ARG A 578 -30.19 4.62 41.17
CA ARG A 578 -29.97 3.38 41.92
C ARG A 578 -31.30 2.83 42.46
N GLY A 579 -31.52 1.53 42.31
CA GLY A 579 -32.72 0.86 42.81
C GLY A 579 -33.96 1.05 41.95
N SER A 580 -33.91 1.89 40.91
CA SER A 580 -34.93 1.93 39.87
C SER A 580 -34.90 0.66 39.00
N THR A 581 -35.91 0.52 38.15
CA THR A 581 -36.03 -0.59 37.20
C THR A 581 -36.02 -0.04 35.78
N ALA A 582 -35.23 -0.64 34.90
CA ALA A 582 -35.27 -0.41 33.46
C ALA A 582 -35.71 -1.70 32.74
N THR A 583 -36.28 -1.59 31.55
CA THR A 583 -36.60 -2.77 30.75
C THR A 583 -35.42 -3.19 29.89
N VAL A 584 -35.39 -4.45 29.46
CA VAL A 584 -34.40 -4.93 28.47
C VAL A 584 -34.42 -4.03 27.23
N LYS A 585 -35.60 -3.63 26.76
CA LYS A 585 -35.76 -2.67 25.64
C LYS A 585 -34.99 -1.38 25.89
N SER A 586 -35.25 -0.70 27.01
CA SER A 586 -34.59 0.58 27.32
C SER A 586 -33.08 0.46 27.40
N LEU A 587 -32.57 -0.64 27.95
CA LEU A 587 -31.12 -0.87 28.06
C LEU A 587 -30.50 -1.18 26.68
N VAL A 588 -31.14 -1.99 25.83
CA VAL A 588 -30.65 -2.26 24.47
C VAL A 588 -30.66 -0.98 23.64
N GLN A 589 -31.73 -0.18 23.73
CA GLN A 589 -31.82 1.12 23.07
C GLN A 589 -30.73 2.08 23.56
N GLY A 590 -30.54 2.20 24.88
CA GLY A 590 -29.47 3.03 25.44
C GLY A 590 -28.07 2.62 24.97
N MET A 591 -27.85 1.32 24.82
CA MET A 591 -26.60 0.76 24.31
C MET A 591 -26.41 1.05 22.81
N LEU A 592 -27.42 0.84 21.96
CA LEU A 592 -27.27 1.01 20.50
C LEU A 592 -27.38 2.48 20.02
N ILE A 593 -28.11 3.32 20.75
CA ILE A 593 -28.33 4.74 20.40
C ILE A 593 -27.26 5.64 21.02
N HIS A 594 -26.93 5.39 22.30
CA HIS A 594 -26.05 6.28 23.08
C HIS A 594 -24.73 5.61 23.48
N THR A 595 -24.47 4.35 23.10
CA THR A 595 -23.28 3.59 23.52
C THR A 595 -23.12 3.49 25.05
N ALA A 596 -24.25 3.51 25.77
CA ALA A 596 -24.29 3.66 27.22
C ALA A 596 -23.60 2.48 27.95
N CYS A 597 -22.53 2.78 28.68
CA CYS A 597 -21.70 1.80 29.38
C CYS A 597 -22.44 1.12 30.54
N ASP A 598 -23.29 1.87 31.24
CA ASP A 598 -24.13 1.36 32.31
C ASP A 598 -25.18 0.38 31.79
N ALA A 599 -25.82 0.68 30.66
CA ALA A 599 -26.76 -0.22 30.03
C ALA A 599 -26.12 -1.55 29.63
N ALA A 600 -24.90 -1.51 29.07
CA ALA A 600 -24.14 -2.70 28.70
C ALA A 600 -23.81 -3.60 29.91
N ILE A 601 -23.45 -3.00 31.06
CA ILE A 601 -23.14 -3.77 32.28
C ILE A 601 -24.40 -4.45 32.83
N HIS A 602 -25.53 -3.74 32.92
CA HIS A 602 -26.78 -4.33 33.41
C HIS A 602 -27.27 -5.47 32.51
N LEU A 603 -27.16 -5.32 31.19
CA LEU A 603 -27.48 -6.40 30.24
C LEU A 603 -26.52 -7.59 30.36
N ALA A 604 -25.23 -7.34 30.59
CA ALA A 604 -24.26 -8.41 30.82
C ALA A 604 -24.55 -9.19 32.11
N GLU A 605 -24.92 -8.51 33.19
CA GLU A 605 -25.35 -9.15 34.44
C GLU A 605 -26.66 -9.93 34.26
N LEU A 606 -27.64 -9.40 33.51
CA LEU A 606 -28.85 -10.15 33.17
C LEU A 606 -28.53 -11.42 32.36
N LEU A 607 -27.59 -11.33 31.41
CA LEU A 607 -27.22 -12.44 30.53
C LEU A 607 -26.56 -13.61 31.27
N ALA A 608 -25.61 -13.30 32.18
CA ALA A 608 -24.69 -14.30 32.72
C ALA A 608 -24.43 -14.18 34.23
N GLY A 609 -25.16 -13.32 34.95
CA GLY A 609 -25.00 -13.09 36.38
C GLY A 609 -23.82 -12.18 36.76
N SER A 610 -22.82 -12.04 35.89
CA SER A 610 -21.69 -11.12 36.07
C SER A 610 -21.08 -10.66 34.75
N SER A 611 -20.38 -9.52 34.77
CA SER A 611 -19.62 -9.02 33.62
C SER A 611 -18.52 -9.99 33.14
N THR A 612 -17.90 -10.75 34.06
CA THR A 612 -16.83 -11.70 33.74
C THR A 612 -17.35 -12.89 32.94
N GLU A 613 -18.46 -13.49 33.37
CA GLU A 613 -19.07 -14.61 32.67
C GLU A 613 -19.69 -14.17 31.34
N ALA A 614 -20.28 -12.97 31.28
CA ALA A 614 -20.75 -12.40 30.04
C ALA A 614 -19.60 -12.20 29.04
N LEU A 615 -18.44 -11.68 29.47
CA LEU A 615 -17.27 -11.52 28.60
C LEU A 615 -16.78 -12.85 28.01
N LYS A 616 -16.81 -13.95 28.79
CA LYS A 616 -16.50 -15.29 28.27
C LYS A 616 -17.46 -15.69 27.16
N GLN A 617 -18.76 -15.45 27.32
CA GLN A 617 -19.76 -15.70 26.27
C GLN A 617 -19.53 -14.83 25.02
N LEU A 618 -19.19 -13.55 25.17
CA LEU A 618 -18.89 -12.68 24.02
C LEU A 618 -17.65 -13.16 23.24
N ARG A 619 -16.61 -13.63 23.94
CA ARG A 619 -15.40 -14.20 23.32
C ARG A 619 -15.69 -15.52 22.62
N ALA A 620 -16.50 -16.38 23.23
CA ALA A 620 -16.95 -17.63 22.62
C ALA A 620 -17.76 -17.36 21.34
N LEU A 621 -18.70 -16.40 21.38
CA LEU A 621 -19.44 -15.98 20.18
C LEU A 621 -18.49 -15.47 19.09
N SER A 622 -17.54 -14.61 19.44
CA SER A 622 -16.54 -14.09 18.49
C SER A 622 -15.75 -15.23 17.81
N ALA A 623 -15.35 -16.25 18.56
CA ALA A 623 -14.67 -17.42 18.02
C ALA A 623 -15.57 -18.23 17.07
N THR A 624 -16.82 -18.49 17.44
CA THR A 624 -17.80 -19.21 16.59
C THR A 624 -18.09 -18.47 15.27
N LEU A 625 -18.08 -17.13 15.29
CA LEU A 625 -18.26 -16.31 14.09
C LEU A 625 -16.99 -16.18 13.24
N GLY A 626 -15.89 -16.82 13.65
CA GLY A 626 -14.60 -16.73 12.98
C GLY A 626 -13.97 -15.33 13.06
N MET A 627 -14.26 -14.54 14.10
CA MET A 627 -13.65 -13.22 14.32
C MET A 627 -12.25 -13.38 14.93
N HIS A 628 -11.35 -14.03 14.20
CA HIS A 628 -10.03 -14.49 14.71
C HIS A 628 -9.10 -13.35 15.12
N HIS A 629 -9.38 -12.12 14.71
CA HIS A 629 -8.56 -10.94 15.02
C HIS A 629 -9.18 -10.06 16.11
N THR A 630 -10.30 -10.51 16.70
CA THR A 630 -11.03 -9.76 17.71
C THR A 630 -10.66 -10.22 19.12
N HIS A 631 -10.21 -9.28 19.94
CA HIS A 631 -9.91 -9.48 21.35
C HIS A 631 -10.59 -8.41 22.21
N LEU A 632 -11.41 -8.85 23.16
CA LEU A 632 -12.21 -7.99 24.04
C LEU A 632 -11.80 -8.19 25.49
N ASN A 633 -11.73 -7.13 26.27
CA ASN A 633 -11.28 -7.16 27.68
C ASN A 633 -12.34 -6.70 28.68
N ASN A 634 -13.50 -6.24 28.21
CA ASN A 634 -14.61 -5.82 29.06
C ASN A 634 -15.93 -5.84 28.27
N VAL A 635 -17.05 -5.84 28.99
CA VAL A 635 -18.40 -5.75 28.41
C VAL A 635 -18.89 -4.31 28.22
N SER A 636 -18.38 -3.36 29.03
CA SER A 636 -18.80 -1.96 29.00
C SER A 636 -18.54 -1.24 27.68
N GLY A 637 -17.56 -1.72 26.90
CA GLY A 637 -17.13 -1.10 25.64
C GLY A 637 -16.04 -0.03 25.80
N ARG A 638 -15.56 0.20 27.03
CA ARG A 638 -14.48 1.15 27.30
C ARG A 638 -13.15 0.68 26.71
N PRO A 639 -12.26 1.61 26.32
CA PRO A 639 -10.94 1.27 25.83
C PRO A 639 -10.07 0.65 26.95
N ARG A 640 -9.44 -0.48 26.66
CA ARG A 640 -8.45 -1.17 27.51
C ARG A 640 -7.27 -1.63 26.66
N PRO A 641 -6.03 -1.66 27.22
CA PRO A 641 -4.88 -2.23 26.54
C PRO A 641 -5.15 -3.66 26.04
N GLY A 642 -4.61 -3.99 24.87
CA GLY A 642 -4.72 -5.32 24.25
C GLY A 642 -6.02 -5.58 23.47
N GLN A 643 -7.03 -4.71 23.57
CA GLN A 643 -8.24 -4.85 22.75
C GLN A 643 -7.96 -4.54 21.27
N ARG A 644 -8.47 -5.38 20.37
CA ARG A 644 -8.31 -5.24 18.91
C ARG A 644 -9.47 -5.86 18.16
N THR A 645 -9.73 -5.38 16.95
CA THR A 645 -10.63 -6.00 15.95
C THR A 645 -10.23 -5.55 14.56
N THR A 646 -10.88 -6.07 13.52
CA THR A 646 -10.76 -5.65 12.12
C THR A 646 -12.13 -5.34 11.54
N LEU A 647 -12.19 -4.58 10.44
CA LEU A 647 -13.48 -4.36 9.75
C LEU A 647 -14.05 -5.67 9.19
N ALA A 648 -13.18 -6.59 8.77
CA ALA A 648 -13.58 -7.91 8.30
C ALA A 648 -14.32 -8.72 9.39
N ASP A 649 -13.82 -8.69 10.63
CA ASP A 649 -14.48 -9.34 11.77
C ASP A 649 -15.83 -8.69 12.08
N ILE A 650 -15.91 -7.36 12.06
CA ILE A 650 -17.16 -6.62 12.27
C ILE A 650 -18.19 -6.97 11.18
N ALA A 651 -17.77 -7.07 9.92
CA ALA A 651 -18.66 -7.48 8.84
C ALA A 651 -19.21 -8.90 9.04
N ARG A 652 -18.41 -9.84 9.55
CA ARG A 652 -18.88 -11.19 9.92
C ARG A 652 -19.97 -11.13 10.99
N LEU A 653 -19.75 -10.33 12.04
CA LEU A 653 -20.74 -10.09 13.10
C LEU A 653 -22.05 -9.52 12.55
N MET A 654 -21.97 -8.46 11.75
CA MET A 654 -23.15 -7.79 11.20
C MET A 654 -23.91 -8.67 10.22
N ARG A 655 -23.20 -9.48 9.41
CA ARG A 655 -23.81 -10.47 8.52
C ARG A 655 -24.52 -11.56 9.30
N HIS A 656 -23.89 -12.09 10.36
CA HIS A 656 -24.53 -13.03 11.27
C HIS A 656 -25.80 -12.42 11.88
N PHE A 657 -25.71 -11.17 12.36
CA PHE A 657 -26.86 -10.50 12.96
C PHE A 657 -28.04 -10.36 11.97
N HIS A 658 -27.75 -9.92 10.74
CA HIS A 658 -28.75 -9.82 9.68
C HIS A 658 -29.40 -11.16 9.33
N GLN A 659 -28.61 -12.22 9.18
CA GLN A 659 -29.10 -13.55 8.80
C GLN A 659 -29.88 -14.24 9.92
N ARG A 660 -29.43 -14.08 11.17
CA ARG A 660 -30.01 -14.80 12.32
C ARG A 660 -31.17 -14.06 12.98
N TYR A 661 -31.14 -12.72 12.98
CA TYR A 661 -32.09 -11.86 13.67
C TYR A 661 -32.70 -10.76 12.77
N PRO A 662 -33.22 -11.08 11.57
CA PRO A 662 -33.72 -10.07 10.63
C PRO A 662 -34.85 -9.18 11.21
N HIS A 663 -35.67 -9.72 12.12
CA HIS A 663 -36.74 -9.01 12.82
C HIS A 663 -36.24 -8.03 13.90
N LEU A 664 -34.98 -8.14 14.33
CA LEU A 664 -34.35 -7.22 15.30
C LEU A 664 -33.43 -6.21 14.61
N LEU A 665 -33.24 -6.32 13.29
CA LEU A 665 -32.50 -5.35 12.49
C LEU A 665 -32.98 -3.90 12.70
N PRO A 666 -34.29 -3.61 12.88
CA PRO A 666 -34.77 -2.24 13.14
C PRO A 666 -34.11 -1.55 14.34
N TRP A 667 -33.55 -2.25 15.32
CA TRP A 667 -32.81 -1.62 16.42
C TRP A 667 -31.59 -0.81 15.96
N LEU A 668 -30.99 -1.20 14.84
CA LEU A 668 -29.90 -0.43 14.23
C LEU A 668 -30.42 0.78 13.44
N GLY A 669 -31.69 0.77 13.06
CA GLY A 669 -32.40 1.89 12.43
C GLY A 669 -32.97 2.90 13.43
N GLU A 670 -33.18 2.53 14.69
CA GLU A 670 -33.67 3.48 15.70
C GLU A 670 -32.68 4.64 15.91
N TYR A 671 -33.17 5.88 15.79
CA TYR A 671 -32.35 7.09 15.92
C TYR A 671 -32.44 7.74 17.30
N GLU A 672 -33.63 7.72 17.90
CA GLU A 672 -33.88 8.29 19.21
C GLU A 672 -34.76 7.39 20.06
N ALA A 673 -34.57 7.45 21.39
CA ALA A 673 -35.39 6.74 22.35
C ALA A 673 -35.57 7.56 23.63
N ALA A 674 -36.80 7.59 24.13
CA ALA A 674 -37.11 8.10 25.45
C ALA A 674 -36.83 7.00 26.49
N ILE A 675 -35.88 7.26 27.39
CA ILE A 675 -35.49 6.33 28.45
C ILE A 675 -35.54 7.09 29.78
N GLY A 676 -36.50 6.73 30.62
CA GLY A 676 -36.88 7.57 31.77
C GLY A 676 -37.44 8.91 31.27
N GLU A 677 -36.99 10.01 31.86
CA GLU A 677 -37.41 11.37 31.51
C GLU A 677 -36.55 12.03 30.42
N ARG A 678 -35.56 11.29 29.88
CA ARG A 678 -34.58 11.83 28.91
C ARG A 678 -34.77 11.20 27.54
N VAL A 679 -34.60 12.00 26.50
CA VAL A 679 -34.53 11.54 25.11
C VAL A 679 -33.06 11.44 24.70
N TYR A 680 -32.65 10.26 24.26
CA TYR A 680 -31.32 9.99 23.74
C TYR A 680 -31.37 9.93 22.22
N ARG A 681 -30.34 10.47 21.56
CA ARG A 681 -30.21 10.48 20.10
C ARG A 681 -28.85 9.96 19.67
N LYS A 682 -28.80 9.27 18.52
CA LYS A 682 -27.54 8.90 17.89
C LYS A 682 -26.73 10.14 17.56
N THR A 683 -25.41 10.01 17.65
CA THR A 683 -24.46 11.09 17.38
C THR A 683 -24.11 11.25 15.91
N GLY A 684 -24.31 10.20 15.10
CA GLY A 684 -24.13 10.22 13.65
C GLY A 684 -25.30 10.89 12.92
N ASN A 685 -24.99 11.60 11.84
CA ASN A 685 -25.94 12.45 11.11
C ASN A 685 -26.39 11.84 9.78
N LEU A 686 -26.08 10.57 9.51
CA LEU A 686 -26.46 9.90 8.25
C LEU A 686 -27.90 9.42 8.26
N HIS A 687 -28.41 9.06 9.43
CA HIS A 687 -29.80 8.67 9.56
C HIS A 687 -30.74 9.88 9.41
N SER A 688 -30.38 11.03 10.00
CA SER A 688 -31.26 12.20 10.08
C SER A 688 -31.59 12.83 8.72
N ASP A 689 -30.77 12.62 7.69
CA ASP A 689 -31.05 13.09 6.33
C ASP A 689 -31.34 11.95 5.34
N GLY A 690 -31.55 10.72 5.82
CA GLY A 690 -31.91 9.57 5.01
C GLY A 690 -30.75 8.92 4.23
N SER A 691 -29.51 9.39 4.43
CA SER A 691 -28.31 8.82 3.80
C SER A 691 -28.06 7.36 4.23
N ALA A 692 -28.44 6.99 5.45
CA ALA A 692 -28.36 5.62 5.94
C ALA A 692 -29.65 5.22 6.66
N TRP A 693 -30.18 4.04 6.34
CA TRP A 693 -31.30 3.44 7.05
C TRP A 693 -30.96 3.04 8.49
N GLY A 694 -29.71 2.60 8.75
CA GLY A 694 -29.27 2.23 10.10
C GLY A 694 -27.81 2.60 10.33
N GLN A 695 -27.43 2.81 11.59
CA GLN A 695 -26.06 3.22 11.95
C GLN A 695 -25.70 2.78 13.36
N PHE A 696 -24.42 2.44 13.56
CA PHE A 696 -23.80 2.31 14.87
C PHE A 696 -22.43 3.00 14.83
N GLY A 697 -22.26 4.06 15.62
CA GLY A 697 -21.03 4.85 15.69
C GLY A 697 -20.34 4.68 17.04
N ALA A 698 -19.02 4.49 17.02
CA ALA A 698 -18.21 4.24 18.20
C ALA A 698 -16.94 5.12 18.22
N GLY A 699 -17.16 6.44 18.11
CA GLY A 699 -16.10 7.44 18.10
C GLY A 699 -15.36 7.51 16.76
N ARG A 700 -14.28 6.73 16.60
CA ARG A 700 -13.39 6.76 15.42
C ARG A 700 -13.61 5.62 14.43
N TRP A 701 -14.59 4.77 14.71
CA TRP A 701 -15.04 3.71 13.82
C TRP A 701 -16.55 3.55 13.94
N GLY A 702 -17.17 2.92 12.95
CA GLY A 702 -18.59 2.63 12.97
C GLY A 702 -19.05 1.90 11.71
N VAL A 703 -20.35 1.66 11.66
CA VAL A 703 -21.03 1.04 10.54
C VAL A 703 -22.29 1.80 10.17
N ALA A 704 -22.64 1.77 8.88
CA ALA A 704 -23.90 2.29 8.35
C ALA A 704 -24.51 1.25 7.39
N LEU A 705 -25.84 1.18 7.39
CA LEU A 705 -26.65 0.27 6.61
C LEU A 705 -27.51 1.06 5.63
N GLN A 706 -27.58 0.62 4.39
CA GLN A 706 -28.49 1.21 3.41
C GLN A 706 -29.06 0.17 2.45
N TRP A 707 -30.34 0.32 2.13
CA TRP A 707 -30.99 -0.45 1.07
C TRP A 707 -30.72 0.19 -0.28
N VAL A 708 -30.14 -0.58 -1.21
CA VAL A 708 -29.87 -0.14 -2.58
C VAL A 708 -30.39 -1.20 -3.54
N ALA A 709 -31.33 -0.82 -4.40
CA ALA A 709 -31.98 -1.73 -5.35
C ALA A 709 -32.53 -3.03 -4.71
N GLY A 710 -33.06 -2.96 -3.49
CA GLY A 710 -33.61 -4.10 -2.75
C GLY A 710 -32.59 -4.95 -1.98
N GLU A 711 -31.29 -4.63 -2.07
CA GLU A 711 -30.22 -5.30 -1.33
C GLU A 711 -29.74 -4.46 -0.15
N LEU A 712 -29.36 -5.11 0.95
CA LEU A 712 -28.85 -4.43 2.13
C LEU A 712 -27.32 -4.35 2.12
N TRP A 713 -26.80 -3.14 2.02
CA TRP A 713 -25.36 -2.86 2.03
C TRP A 713 -24.91 -2.38 3.40
N LEU A 714 -23.76 -2.87 3.84
CA LEU A 714 -23.05 -2.46 5.04
C LEU A 714 -21.77 -1.70 4.65
N ALA A 715 -21.71 -0.43 5.02
CA ALA A 715 -20.48 0.33 5.07
C ALA A 715 -19.84 0.20 6.46
N CYS A 716 -18.54 -0.05 6.52
CA CYS A 716 -17.74 -0.01 7.74
C CYS A 716 -16.52 0.88 7.52
N ALA A 717 -16.24 1.74 8.50
CA ALA A 717 -15.06 2.60 8.48
C ALA A 717 -14.39 2.63 9.86
N ALA A 718 -13.07 2.75 9.86
CA ALA A 718 -12.26 2.94 11.06
C ALA A 718 -11.08 3.88 10.80
N GLY A 719 -10.55 4.51 11.86
CA GLY A 719 -9.45 5.46 11.76
C GLY A 719 -9.89 6.91 11.50
N ALA A 720 -11.17 7.22 11.64
CA ALA A 720 -11.68 8.57 11.51
C ALA A 720 -11.08 9.50 12.58
N ASN A 721 -10.89 10.77 12.23
CA ASN A 721 -10.33 11.76 13.17
C ASN A 721 -11.37 12.22 14.20
N ASP A 722 -12.64 12.26 13.81
CA ASP A 722 -13.80 12.68 14.59
C ASP A 722 -15.09 12.12 13.98
N ALA A 723 -16.23 12.42 14.61
CA ALA A 723 -17.54 11.88 14.20
C ALA A 723 -17.99 12.36 12.81
N PHE A 724 -17.71 13.61 12.43
CA PHE A 724 -18.06 14.11 11.10
C PHE A 724 -17.25 13.40 10.01
N HIS A 725 -15.96 13.17 10.27
CA HIS A 725 -15.13 12.36 9.38
C HIS A 725 -15.64 10.92 9.28
N LEU A 726 -16.08 10.31 10.38
CA LEU A 726 -16.69 8.97 10.32
C LEU A 726 -17.94 8.95 9.45
N ASP A 727 -18.84 9.92 9.62
CA ASP A 727 -20.04 10.05 8.78
C ASP A 727 -19.67 10.23 7.30
N TYR A 728 -18.67 11.06 7.00
CA TYR A 728 -18.18 11.26 5.63
C TYR A 728 -17.70 9.95 4.98
N LEU A 729 -16.89 9.15 5.70
CA LEU A 729 -16.36 7.88 5.19
C LEU A 729 -17.46 6.84 4.95
N LEU A 730 -18.44 6.77 5.86
CA LEU A 730 -19.57 5.87 5.73
C LEU A 730 -20.49 6.28 4.58
N ASP A 731 -20.75 7.59 4.42
CA ASP A 731 -21.53 8.14 3.30
C ASP A 731 -20.85 7.87 1.96
N GLU A 732 -19.51 8.01 1.90
CA GLU A 732 -18.72 7.76 0.68
C GLU A 732 -18.84 6.30 0.23
N LEU A 733 -18.76 5.37 1.18
CA LEU A 733 -18.93 3.94 0.92
C LEU A 733 -20.34 3.66 0.41
N LEU A 734 -21.37 4.15 1.07
CA LEU A 734 -22.76 3.93 0.64
C LEU A 734 -23.06 4.56 -0.72
N ALA A 735 -22.56 5.76 -1.00
CA ALA A 735 -22.71 6.41 -2.30
C ALA A 735 -22.07 5.59 -3.44
N SER A 736 -20.96 4.89 -3.18
CA SER A 736 -20.35 4.00 -4.17
C SER A 736 -21.20 2.75 -4.50
N ALA A 737 -22.15 2.40 -3.64
CA ALA A 737 -23.11 1.33 -3.91
C ALA A 737 -24.12 1.73 -5.01
N GLU A 738 -24.46 3.02 -5.07
CA GLU A 738 -25.50 3.60 -5.95
C GLU A 738 -24.98 3.96 -7.36
N GLY A 739 -23.65 3.90 -7.58
CA GLY A 739 -22.99 4.30 -8.82
C GLY A 739 -22.41 5.72 -8.73
N ARG A 740 -21.09 5.86 -8.95
CA ARG A 740 -20.40 7.14 -8.73
C ARG A 740 -20.62 8.10 -9.92
N PRO A 741 -21.09 9.34 -9.72
CA PRO A 741 -21.03 10.35 -10.77
C PRO A 741 -19.57 10.69 -11.13
N PRO A 742 -19.29 11.12 -12.37
CA PRO A 742 -17.93 11.44 -12.82
C PRO A 742 -17.31 12.56 -11.98
N ALA A 743 -15.98 12.56 -11.88
CA ALA A 743 -15.29 13.60 -11.14
C ALA A 743 -15.47 14.98 -11.78
N PRO A 744 -15.86 16.03 -11.03
CA PRO A 744 -15.88 17.38 -11.54
C PRO A 744 -14.45 17.77 -11.88
N ALA A 745 -14.30 18.52 -12.97
CA ALA A 745 -13.03 19.12 -13.32
C ALA A 745 -12.60 20.08 -12.20
N SER A 746 -11.39 19.92 -11.68
CA SER A 746 -10.79 20.96 -10.84
C SER A 746 -10.71 22.26 -11.63
N VAL A 747 -10.82 23.40 -10.94
CA VAL A 747 -10.51 24.67 -11.60
C VAL A 747 -9.00 24.71 -11.81
N VAL A 748 -8.57 24.59 -13.06
CA VAL A 748 -7.15 24.62 -13.44
C VAL A 748 -6.80 26.01 -13.97
N ARG A 749 -5.76 26.61 -13.41
CA ARG A 749 -5.12 27.84 -13.90
C ARG A 749 -3.66 27.54 -14.20
N GLN A 750 -3.23 27.91 -15.39
CA GLN A 750 -1.85 27.78 -15.82
C GLN A 750 -1.26 29.18 -15.97
N ILE A 751 -0.16 29.45 -15.26
CA ILE A 751 0.63 30.66 -15.42
C ILE A 751 1.88 30.29 -16.20
N GLU A 752 2.04 30.89 -17.37
CA GLU A 752 3.17 30.61 -18.28
C GLU A 752 4.51 31.16 -17.78
N LYS A 753 4.48 32.07 -16.80
CA LYS A 753 5.67 32.64 -16.17
C LYS A 753 6.36 31.59 -15.28
N PRO A 754 7.70 31.65 -15.15
CA PRO A 754 8.46 30.76 -14.26
C PRO A 754 8.17 31.02 -12.77
N ALA A 755 7.67 32.22 -12.46
CA ALA A 755 7.31 32.65 -11.13
C ALA A 755 6.00 33.46 -11.18
N ALA A 756 5.26 33.47 -10.07
CA ALA A 756 3.96 34.13 -9.97
C ALA A 756 3.73 34.72 -8.58
N THR A 757 3.00 35.83 -8.53
CA THR A 757 2.49 36.43 -7.30
C THR A 757 1.02 36.08 -7.11
N LEU A 758 0.72 35.31 -6.07
CA LEU A 758 -0.64 35.01 -5.63
C LEU A 758 -1.01 35.93 -4.46
N THR A 759 -2.07 36.72 -4.63
CA THR A 759 -2.58 37.62 -3.58
C THR A 759 -3.85 37.06 -2.96
N LEU A 760 -3.90 37.02 -1.63
CA LEU A 760 -5.03 36.52 -0.85
C LEU A 760 -5.59 37.62 0.03
N LEU A 761 -6.89 37.82 -0.05
CA LEU A 761 -7.65 38.74 0.79
C LEU A 761 -8.38 37.95 1.87
N GLY A 762 -8.41 38.53 3.07
CA GLY A 762 -9.22 38.05 4.19
C GLY A 762 -10.72 38.22 3.97
N ASP A 763 -11.46 38.24 5.08
CA ASP A 763 -12.92 38.21 5.07
C ASP A 763 -13.45 39.40 4.25
N THR A 764 -14.27 39.09 3.24
CA THR A 764 -14.73 40.03 2.22
C THR A 764 -16.26 39.99 2.08
N TYR A 765 -16.92 41.10 2.40
CA TYR A 765 -18.36 41.30 2.27
C TYR A 765 -18.70 42.81 2.16
N PHE A 766 -19.49 43.18 1.16
CA PHE A 766 -19.88 44.58 0.88
C PHE A 766 -20.89 45.17 1.87
N GLY A 767 -21.53 44.34 2.70
CA GLY A 767 -22.27 44.81 3.88
C GLY A 767 -23.74 45.13 3.65
N GLU A 768 -24.39 44.64 2.59
CA GLU A 768 -25.79 44.91 2.25
C GLU A 768 -26.76 44.62 3.42
N TRP A 769 -26.50 43.58 4.21
CA TRP A 769 -27.24 43.23 5.41
C TRP A 769 -27.08 44.28 6.52
N TYR A 770 -25.86 44.80 6.73
CA TYR A 770 -25.60 45.87 7.69
C TYR A 770 -26.16 47.20 7.20
N THR A 771 -26.04 47.46 5.90
CA THR A 771 -26.54 48.63 5.20
C THR A 771 -28.05 48.78 5.42
N ARG A 772 -28.83 47.73 5.15
CA ARG A 772 -30.29 47.74 5.40
C ARG A 772 -30.63 48.05 6.86
N ARG A 773 -29.86 47.55 7.83
CA ARG A 773 -30.06 47.84 9.25
C ARG A 773 -29.66 49.27 9.63
N ARG A 774 -28.61 49.83 9.03
CA ARG A 774 -28.21 51.24 9.21
C ARG A 774 -29.24 52.19 8.60
N GLN A 775 -29.75 51.88 7.40
CA GLN A 775 -30.84 52.61 6.75
C GLN A 775 -32.09 52.68 7.62
N ALA A 776 -32.54 51.54 8.14
CA ALA A 776 -33.72 51.48 9.01
C ALA A 776 -33.58 52.35 10.29
N ARG A 777 -32.36 52.74 10.65
CA ARG A 777 -32.05 53.62 11.79
C ARG A 777 -31.69 55.04 11.38
N GLY A 778 -31.80 55.39 10.09
CA GLY A 778 -31.42 56.71 9.57
C GLY A 778 -29.92 57.03 9.69
N MET A 779 -29.06 56.01 9.71
CA MET A 779 -27.61 56.19 9.83
C MET A 779 -26.95 56.32 8.45
N ASP A 780 -25.95 57.20 8.35
CA ASP A 780 -25.10 57.32 7.15
C ASP A 780 -24.35 56.00 6.88
N ASP A 781 -24.15 55.70 5.61
CA ASP A 781 -23.68 54.40 5.13
C ASP A 781 -22.92 54.52 3.81
N ALA A 782 -21.69 54.00 3.80
CA ALA A 782 -20.78 54.13 2.68
C ALA A 782 -21.27 53.42 1.40
N LEU A 783 -21.91 52.25 1.52
CA LEU A 783 -22.33 51.47 0.35
C LEU A 783 -23.41 52.23 -0.44
N GLN A 784 -24.34 52.88 0.25
CA GLN A 784 -25.34 53.73 -0.42
C GLN A 784 -24.73 55.00 -1.01
N ARG A 785 -23.85 55.66 -0.25
CA ARG A 785 -23.33 56.97 -0.64
C ARG A 785 -22.34 56.90 -1.79
N HIS A 786 -21.51 55.86 -1.79
CA HIS A 786 -20.35 55.75 -2.68
C HIS A 786 -20.33 54.48 -3.53
N GLY A 787 -21.26 53.54 -3.31
CA GLY A 787 -21.32 52.29 -4.04
C GLY A 787 -20.28 51.26 -3.61
N TYR A 788 -20.24 50.14 -4.33
CA TYR A 788 -19.42 48.96 -4.00
C TYR A 788 -17.90 49.20 -4.11
N ASP A 789 -17.48 50.20 -4.89
CA ASP A 789 -16.06 50.49 -5.13
C ASP A 789 -15.35 51.14 -3.94
N HIS A 790 -16.12 51.83 -3.09
CA HIS A 790 -15.58 52.65 -2.01
C HIS A 790 -14.64 51.89 -1.09
N SER A 791 -15.03 50.68 -0.70
CA SER A 791 -14.27 49.88 0.26
C SER A 791 -12.95 49.35 -0.28
N PHE A 792 -12.80 49.24 -1.61
CA PHE A 792 -11.55 48.81 -2.23
C PHE A 792 -10.59 49.95 -2.53
N ALA A 793 -11.07 51.20 -2.63
CA ALA A 793 -10.32 52.30 -3.24
C ALA A 793 -8.90 52.50 -2.65
N ALA A 794 -8.76 52.43 -1.32
CA ALA A 794 -7.47 52.64 -0.66
C ALA A 794 -6.55 51.41 -0.64
N ILE A 795 -7.06 50.20 -0.86
CA ILE A 795 -6.27 48.95 -0.92
C ILE A 795 -6.07 48.43 -2.35
N ALA A 796 -6.79 48.94 -3.33
CA ALA A 796 -6.64 48.58 -4.74
C ALA A 796 -5.18 48.66 -5.23
N PRO A 797 -4.35 49.63 -4.79
CA PRO A 797 -2.92 49.62 -5.10
C PRO A 797 -2.18 48.35 -4.70
N LEU A 798 -2.54 47.74 -3.56
CA LEU A 798 -1.91 46.53 -3.05
C LEU A 798 -2.27 45.27 -3.86
N LEU A 799 -3.35 45.32 -4.66
CA LEU A 799 -3.79 44.21 -5.51
C LEU A 799 -3.11 44.22 -6.88
N ARG A 800 -2.58 45.38 -7.32
CA ARG A 800 -1.91 45.52 -8.62
C ARG A 800 -0.65 44.65 -8.71
N GLY A 801 -0.41 44.09 -9.89
CA GLY A 801 0.78 43.26 -10.17
C GLY A 801 0.65 41.80 -9.72
N SER A 802 -0.48 41.40 -9.14
CA SER A 802 -0.79 40.00 -8.85
C SER A 802 -1.07 39.22 -10.15
N ASP A 803 -0.57 37.99 -10.24
CA ASP A 803 -0.91 37.08 -11.34
C ASP A 803 -2.21 36.31 -11.07
N LEU A 804 -2.58 36.16 -9.79
CA LEU A 804 -3.87 35.64 -9.37
C LEU A 804 -4.27 36.27 -8.03
N THR A 805 -5.51 36.73 -7.92
CA THR A 805 -6.06 37.28 -6.67
C THR A 805 -7.26 36.47 -6.20
N LEU A 806 -7.27 36.09 -4.91
CA LEU A 806 -8.35 35.31 -4.30
C LEU A 806 -8.86 35.99 -3.03
N ALA A 807 -10.18 36.07 -2.85
CA ALA A 807 -10.81 36.63 -1.64
C ALA A 807 -11.65 35.59 -0.87
N ASN A 808 -11.61 35.61 0.46
CA ASN A 808 -12.58 34.87 1.28
C ASN A 808 -13.92 35.63 1.28
N PHE A 809 -14.91 35.16 0.53
CA PHE A 809 -16.18 35.88 0.32
C PHE A 809 -17.27 35.39 1.26
N GLU A 810 -17.83 36.30 2.07
CA GLU A 810 -18.65 35.96 3.25
C GLU A 810 -20.13 36.36 3.12
N ALA A 811 -20.74 36.02 1.99
CA ALA A 811 -22.18 36.17 1.81
C ALA A 811 -22.72 35.14 0.82
N ALA A 812 -24.00 34.80 0.99
CA ALA A 812 -24.76 34.14 -0.06
C ALA A 812 -25.26 35.23 -1.05
N LEU A 813 -24.88 35.10 -2.32
CA LEU A 813 -25.37 35.97 -3.38
C LEU A 813 -26.70 35.43 -3.89
N THR A 814 -27.80 36.07 -3.49
CA THR A 814 -29.15 35.67 -3.91
C THR A 814 -30.18 36.75 -3.60
N THR A 815 -31.25 36.76 -4.39
CA THR A 815 -32.50 37.48 -4.08
C THR A 815 -33.59 36.54 -3.53
N ASP A 816 -33.41 35.22 -3.66
CA ASP A 816 -34.30 34.20 -3.11
C ASP A 816 -33.88 33.85 -1.67
N LEU A 817 -34.79 34.12 -0.73
CA LEU A 817 -34.63 33.87 0.70
C LEU A 817 -35.60 32.81 1.25
N SER A 818 -36.28 32.08 0.36
CA SER A 818 -37.29 31.07 0.73
C SER A 818 -36.74 29.97 1.64
N ALA A 819 -35.45 29.66 1.52
CA ALA A 819 -34.75 28.66 2.32
C ALA A 819 -33.68 29.28 3.25
N SER A 820 -33.87 30.55 3.63
CA SER A 820 -32.97 31.25 4.57
C SER A 820 -32.79 30.50 5.88
N LEU A 821 -31.57 30.54 6.42
CA LEU A 821 -31.23 30.01 7.74
C LEU A 821 -31.54 30.99 8.88
N GLU A 822 -32.23 32.09 8.61
CA GLU A 822 -32.64 33.06 9.62
C GLU A 822 -33.46 32.38 10.75
N GLY A 823 -33.14 32.70 12.00
CA GLY A 823 -33.71 32.03 13.18
C GLY A 823 -33.01 30.72 13.58
N ARG A 824 -32.26 30.07 12.66
CA ARG A 824 -31.43 28.88 12.94
C ARG A 824 -29.94 29.25 13.07
N LYS A 825 -29.51 30.31 12.37
CA LYS A 825 -28.16 30.87 12.43
C LYS A 825 -28.22 32.34 12.87
N PRO A 826 -27.30 32.81 13.73
CA PRO A 826 -27.35 34.17 14.28
C PRO A 826 -27.18 35.28 13.24
N PHE A 827 -26.39 35.02 12.19
CA PHE A 827 -26.13 35.98 11.12
C PHE A 827 -26.29 35.29 9.78
N CYS A 828 -27.24 35.79 8.97
CA CYS A 828 -27.47 35.34 7.60
C CYS A 828 -27.16 36.50 6.65
N LEU A 829 -25.93 36.52 6.12
CA LEU A 829 -25.40 37.56 5.24
C LEU A 829 -25.77 37.24 3.80
N ILE A 830 -26.43 38.21 3.16
CA ILE A 830 -26.81 38.12 1.76
C ILE A 830 -26.28 39.33 1.00
N GLY A 831 -25.98 39.13 -0.28
CA GLY A 831 -25.51 40.20 -1.18
C GLY A 831 -26.17 40.13 -2.55
N ASP A 832 -26.07 41.23 -3.31
CA ASP A 832 -26.60 41.29 -4.66
C ASP A 832 -25.71 40.50 -5.62
N PRO A 833 -26.23 39.48 -6.35
CA PRO A 833 -25.42 38.65 -7.25
C PRO A 833 -24.70 39.43 -8.35
N THR A 834 -25.33 40.47 -8.89
CA THR A 834 -24.80 41.20 -10.04
C THR A 834 -23.79 42.23 -9.59
N ALA A 835 -24.16 43.07 -8.62
CA ALA A 835 -23.33 44.17 -8.14
C ALA A 835 -22.07 43.66 -7.41
N SER A 836 -22.20 42.62 -6.57
CA SER A 836 -21.06 42.04 -5.87
C SER A 836 -20.02 41.46 -6.83
N VAL A 837 -20.47 40.69 -7.82
CA VAL A 837 -19.57 40.09 -8.82
C VAL A 837 -18.93 41.16 -9.68
N ALA A 838 -19.69 42.16 -10.13
CA ALA A 838 -19.14 43.28 -10.92
C ALA A 838 -18.06 44.05 -10.15
N ALA A 839 -18.29 44.33 -8.87
CA ALA A 839 -17.33 45.02 -8.01
C ALA A 839 -16.04 44.20 -7.81
N LEU A 840 -16.16 42.89 -7.53
CA LEU A 840 -14.98 42.01 -7.38
C LEU A 840 -14.18 41.90 -8.69
N ARG A 841 -14.85 41.73 -9.83
CA ARG A 841 -14.18 41.68 -11.15
C ARG A 841 -13.39 42.95 -11.44
N LYS A 842 -13.96 44.11 -11.12
CA LYS A 842 -13.32 45.42 -11.35
C LYS A 842 -11.99 45.55 -10.58
N GLN A 843 -11.86 44.86 -9.45
CA GLN A 843 -10.64 44.85 -8.64
C GLN A 843 -9.67 43.72 -9.02
N GLY A 844 -9.97 42.94 -10.05
CA GLY A 844 -9.10 41.84 -10.50
C GLY A 844 -9.14 40.61 -9.59
N ILE A 845 -10.27 40.34 -8.93
CA ILE A 845 -10.46 39.11 -8.16
C ILE A 845 -10.77 37.95 -9.13
N ASP A 846 -9.86 36.97 -9.20
CA ASP A 846 -9.94 35.82 -10.11
C ASP A 846 -10.68 34.63 -9.50
N ALA A 847 -10.67 34.54 -8.17
CA ALA A 847 -11.26 33.44 -7.41
C ALA A 847 -11.83 33.88 -6.06
N VAL A 848 -12.78 33.14 -5.54
CA VAL A 848 -13.33 33.29 -4.20
C VAL A 848 -13.31 31.98 -3.43
N ALA A 849 -12.94 32.09 -2.15
CA ALA A 849 -13.11 31.05 -1.15
C ALA A 849 -14.48 31.20 -0.51
N LEU A 850 -15.31 30.15 -0.63
CA LEU A 850 -16.64 30.02 -0.04
C LEU A 850 -16.65 29.01 1.12
N GLY A 851 -15.49 28.47 1.48
CA GLY A 851 -15.27 27.55 2.60
C GLY A 851 -15.38 28.24 3.95
N ASN A 852 -16.45 28.99 4.20
CA ASN A 852 -16.69 29.78 5.40
C ASN A 852 -18.11 29.57 5.92
N ASN A 853 -18.45 30.27 6.99
CA ASN A 853 -19.74 30.16 7.68
C ASN A 853 -20.91 30.83 6.94
N HIS A 854 -20.73 31.50 5.80
CA HIS A 854 -21.76 32.34 5.17
C HIS A 854 -22.30 31.86 3.81
N ALA A 855 -21.65 30.91 3.14
CA ALA A 855 -22.06 30.44 1.80
C ALA A 855 -23.43 29.74 1.75
N MET A 856 -23.94 29.26 2.89
CA MET A 856 -25.24 28.56 3.00
C MET A 856 -26.32 29.40 3.68
N ASP A 857 -26.09 30.69 3.92
CA ASP A 857 -27.00 31.53 4.71
C ASP A 857 -28.42 31.64 4.15
N ALA A 858 -28.56 31.52 2.83
CA ALA A 858 -29.83 31.46 2.13
C ALA A 858 -30.23 30.03 1.69
N GLY A 859 -29.67 29.01 2.36
CA GLY A 859 -29.94 27.60 2.08
C GLY A 859 -29.42 27.14 0.71
N LEU A 860 -29.94 26.00 0.24
CA LEU A 860 -29.54 25.42 -1.04
C LEU A 860 -29.82 26.32 -2.25
N PRO A 861 -30.99 26.99 -2.37
CA PRO A 861 -31.22 27.96 -3.46
C PRO A 861 -30.18 29.08 -3.47
N GLY A 862 -29.84 29.61 -2.29
CA GLY A 862 -28.80 30.62 -2.14
C GLY A 862 -27.41 30.15 -2.57
N LEU A 863 -27.02 28.92 -2.19
CA LEU A 863 -25.76 28.32 -2.65
C LEU A 863 -25.72 28.17 -4.18
N HIS A 864 -26.80 27.67 -4.79
CA HIS A 864 -26.89 27.56 -6.26
C HIS A 864 -26.76 28.92 -6.93
N SER A 865 -27.48 29.94 -6.45
CA SER A 865 -27.41 31.31 -6.97
C SER A 865 -26.01 31.89 -6.84
N THR A 866 -25.34 31.66 -5.71
CA THR A 866 -23.97 32.13 -5.45
C THR A 866 -22.98 31.51 -6.42
N LEU A 867 -23.01 30.18 -6.57
CA LEU A 867 -22.10 29.46 -7.49
C LEU A 867 -22.35 29.88 -8.96
N ALA A 868 -23.61 30.07 -9.35
CA ALA A 868 -23.95 30.54 -10.69
C ALA A 868 -23.47 31.98 -10.94
N ALA A 869 -23.69 32.90 -10.00
CA ALA A 869 -23.30 34.29 -10.13
C ALA A 869 -21.80 34.45 -10.35
N PHE A 870 -20.97 33.74 -9.58
CA PHE A 870 -19.52 33.77 -9.76
C PHE A 870 -19.07 33.11 -11.07
N ARG A 871 -19.64 31.95 -11.42
CA ARG A 871 -19.33 31.26 -12.68
C ARG A 871 -19.64 32.14 -13.89
N ASP A 872 -20.84 32.72 -13.93
CA ASP A 872 -21.28 33.59 -15.03
C ASP A 872 -20.47 34.91 -15.04
N GLY A 873 -20.04 35.33 -13.86
CA GLY A 873 -19.05 36.38 -13.63
C GLY A 873 -17.61 36.02 -13.96
N GLY A 874 -17.28 34.80 -14.37
CA GLY A 874 -15.90 34.39 -14.67
C GLY A 874 -14.95 34.36 -13.47
N ILE A 875 -15.47 34.36 -12.25
CA ILE A 875 -14.72 34.23 -10.99
C ILE A 875 -14.79 32.76 -10.56
N ALA A 876 -13.64 32.15 -10.27
CA ALA A 876 -13.58 30.76 -9.81
C ALA A 876 -14.06 30.63 -8.35
N CYS A 877 -14.68 29.51 -8.00
CA CYS A 877 -15.12 29.22 -6.63
C CYS A 877 -14.43 27.97 -6.07
N ILE A 878 -14.04 28.01 -4.80
CA ILE A 878 -13.59 26.85 -4.03
C ILE A 878 -14.24 26.82 -2.64
N GLY A 879 -14.34 25.63 -2.04
CA GLY A 879 -14.79 25.46 -0.64
C GLY A 879 -16.29 25.35 -0.42
N ALA A 880 -17.11 25.39 -1.47
CA ALA A 880 -18.53 25.08 -1.43
C ALA A 880 -18.99 24.46 -2.76
N GLY A 881 -20.03 23.64 -2.74
CA GLY A 881 -20.48 22.95 -3.94
C GLY A 881 -21.79 22.19 -3.78
N LEU A 882 -22.33 21.71 -4.90
CA LEU A 882 -23.61 20.97 -4.96
C LEU A 882 -23.46 19.50 -4.52
N ASN A 883 -22.24 19.09 -4.18
CA ASN A 883 -21.89 17.84 -3.54
C ASN A 883 -20.48 17.98 -2.94
N ALA A 884 -20.06 17.00 -2.13
CA ALA A 884 -18.70 16.98 -1.57
C ALA A 884 -17.62 17.10 -2.65
N GLN A 885 -17.80 16.46 -3.81
CA GLN A 885 -16.75 16.44 -4.81
C GLN A 885 -16.43 17.83 -5.37
N GLN A 886 -17.46 18.66 -5.57
CA GLN A 886 -17.30 20.07 -5.92
C GLN A 886 -16.77 20.88 -4.73
N ALA A 887 -17.35 20.70 -3.53
CA ALA A 887 -16.99 21.52 -2.37
C ALA A 887 -15.52 21.36 -1.96
N TYR A 888 -14.99 20.13 -1.99
CA TYR A 888 -13.60 19.82 -1.64
C TYR A 888 -12.63 19.93 -2.83
N ALA A 889 -13.08 20.33 -4.02
CA ALA A 889 -12.20 20.51 -5.18
C ALA A 889 -11.25 21.70 -4.95
N PRO A 890 -9.93 21.53 -5.18
CA PRO A 890 -8.99 22.64 -5.08
C PRO A 890 -9.00 23.51 -6.33
N LEU A 891 -8.55 24.75 -6.16
CA LEU A 891 -7.99 25.55 -7.26
C LEU A 891 -6.58 25.01 -7.53
N VAL A 892 -6.34 24.52 -8.73
CA VAL A 892 -5.05 23.97 -9.15
C VAL A 892 -4.31 25.04 -9.96
N LEU A 893 -3.21 25.53 -9.42
CA LEU A 893 -2.35 26.51 -10.04
C LEU A 893 -1.05 25.85 -10.51
N THR A 894 -0.69 26.02 -11.77
CA THR A 894 0.62 25.58 -12.29
C THR A 894 1.51 26.78 -12.57
N VAL A 895 2.69 26.84 -11.95
CA VAL A 895 3.70 27.92 -12.12
C VAL A 895 5.05 27.27 -12.37
N GLY A 896 5.72 27.62 -13.47
CA GLY A 896 7.03 27.07 -13.80
C GLY A 896 7.09 25.52 -13.81
N GLY A 897 5.98 24.85 -14.16
CA GLY A 897 5.86 23.39 -14.17
C GLY A 897 5.53 22.74 -12.80
N ARG A 898 5.57 23.49 -11.69
CA ARG A 898 5.12 23.02 -10.37
C ARG A 898 3.63 23.24 -10.19
N GLN A 899 2.97 22.30 -9.50
CA GLN A 899 1.56 22.41 -9.13
C GLN A 899 1.37 22.84 -7.67
N TYR A 900 0.43 23.76 -7.47
CA TYR A 900 -0.07 24.21 -6.18
C TYR A 900 -1.57 23.93 -6.11
N LYS A 901 -2.03 23.31 -5.03
CA LYS A 901 -3.45 23.01 -4.80
C LYS A 901 -3.97 23.82 -3.63
N ILE A 902 -4.88 24.74 -3.91
CA ILE A 902 -5.46 25.65 -2.91
C ILE A 902 -6.85 25.14 -2.54
N PHE A 903 -7.02 24.76 -1.28
CA PHE A 903 -8.29 24.30 -0.71
C PHE A 903 -8.87 25.40 0.17
N SER A 904 -10.20 25.46 0.28
CA SER A 904 -10.90 26.33 1.23
C SER A 904 -11.92 25.51 2.00
N ALA A 905 -12.01 25.72 3.31
CA ALA A 905 -12.95 24.97 4.14
C ALA A 905 -13.18 25.62 5.53
N TYR A 906 -14.33 25.29 6.10
CA TYR A 906 -14.80 25.81 7.37
C TYR A 906 -14.65 24.77 8.49
N TRP A 907 -14.29 25.20 9.70
CA TRP A 907 -14.18 24.27 10.84
C TRP A 907 -15.53 23.68 11.25
N TYR A 908 -15.54 22.45 11.76
CA TYR A 908 -16.78 21.79 12.15
C TYR A 908 -17.45 22.45 13.37
N ARG A 909 -18.75 22.71 13.24
CA ARG A 909 -19.65 23.18 14.32
C ARG A 909 -20.87 22.28 14.37
N ARG A 910 -21.10 21.64 15.52
CA ARG A 910 -22.17 20.66 15.70
C ARG A 910 -23.56 21.22 15.35
N TYR A 911 -23.91 22.41 15.85
CA TYR A 911 -25.22 22.99 15.57
C TYR A 911 -25.42 23.28 14.07
N MET A 912 -24.37 23.67 13.34
CA MET A 912 -24.49 23.91 11.90
C MET A 912 -24.71 22.62 11.11
N GLU A 913 -24.13 21.51 11.55
CA GLU A 913 -24.43 20.21 10.94
C GLU A 913 -25.87 19.78 11.26
N GLN A 914 -26.24 19.77 12.54
CA GLN A 914 -27.51 19.20 13.02
C GLN A 914 -28.71 20.06 12.71
N GLU A 915 -28.56 21.38 12.81
CA GLU A 915 -29.65 22.33 12.67
C GLU A 915 -29.57 23.11 11.37
N CYS A 916 -28.56 22.97 10.51
CA CYS A 916 -28.53 23.71 9.23
C CYS A 916 -28.16 22.84 8.01
N ALA A 917 -27.78 21.57 8.20
CA ALA A 917 -27.26 20.71 7.13
C ALA A 917 -26.14 21.38 6.31
N PHE A 918 -25.26 22.10 7.00
CA PHE A 918 -24.37 23.11 6.41
C PHE A 918 -23.21 22.53 5.58
N TYR A 919 -22.66 21.39 5.99
CA TYR A 919 -21.42 20.87 5.41
C TYR A 919 -21.70 19.91 4.24
N ALA A 920 -20.83 19.95 3.23
CA ALA A 920 -20.89 19.02 2.12
C ALA A 920 -20.46 17.60 2.55
N ARG A 921 -21.21 16.62 2.07
CA ARG A 921 -20.95 15.17 2.20
C ARG A 921 -21.10 14.49 0.84
N PRO A 922 -20.60 13.25 0.64
CA PRO A 922 -20.68 12.55 -0.63
C PRO A 922 -22.02 12.68 -1.36
N ARG A 923 -23.16 12.57 -0.65
CA ARG A 923 -24.51 12.74 -1.21
C ARG A 923 -25.21 14.06 -0.86
N ARG A 924 -24.50 15.04 -0.29
CA ARG A 924 -25.09 16.31 0.17
C ARG A 924 -24.28 17.54 -0.26
N ALA A 925 -24.96 18.51 -0.85
CA ALA A 925 -24.43 19.84 -1.12
C ALA A 925 -24.04 20.59 0.17
N GLY A 926 -23.17 21.58 0.06
CA GLY A 926 -22.83 22.46 1.18
C GLY A 926 -21.39 22.97 1.13
N VAL A 927 -20.89 23.33 2.31
CA VAL A 927 -19.55 23.90 2.50
C VAL A 927 -18.54 22.80 2.85
N ALA A 928 -17.32 22.90 2.32
CA ALA A 928 -16.23 22.01 2.68
C ALA A 928 -15.86 22.16 4.16
N CYS A 929 -15.72 21.04 4.86
CA CYS A 929 -15.32 21.00 6.27
C CYS A 929 -13.79 20.85 6.40
N LEU A 930 -13.17 21.42 7.44
CA LEU A 930 -11.76 21.15 7.77
C LEU A 930 -11.51 19.73 8.29
N SER A 931 -12.57 18.92 8.41
CA SER A 931 -12.53 17.48 8.67
C SER A 931 -13.22 16.71 7.53
N GLY A 932 -13.27 15.38 7.61
CA GLY A 932 -13.89 14.56 6.56
C GLY A 932 -13.14 14.67 5.23
N GLY A 933 -13.85 15.07 4.17
CA GLY A 933 -13.34 15.07 2.80
C GLY A 933 -12.02 15.80 2.60
N LEU A 934 -11.81 16.96 3.23
CA LEU A 934 -10.54 17.70 3.08
C LEU A 934 -9.35 16.90 3.62
N ILE A 935 -9.51 16.24 4.77
CA ILE A 935 -8.44 15.42 5.35
C ILE A 935 -8.08 14.27 4.41
N GLU A 936 -9.07 13.64 3.79
CA GLU A 936 -8.84 12.54 2.86
C GLU A 936 -8.19 13.03 1.55
N GLN A 937 -8.59 14.20 1.04
CA GLN A 937 -7.92 14.83 -0.11
C GLN A 937 -6.46 15.16 0.17
N LEU A 938 -6.14 15.75 1.33
CA LEU A 938 -4.75 16.06 1.71
C LEU A 938 -3.92 14.79 1.87
N ARG A 939 -4.47 13.74 2.50
CA ARG A 939 -3.78 12.44 2.64
C ARG A 939 -3.53 11.78 1.30
N GLN A 940 -4.51 11.83 0.40
CA GLN A 940 -4.37 11.32 -0.97
C GLN A 940 -3.29 12.07 -1.74
N GLU A 941 -3.26 13.40 -1.63
CA GLU A 941 -2.25 14.23 -2.28
C GLU A 941 -0.85 13.92 -1.74
N LYS A 942 -0.69 13.88 -0.42
CA LYS A 942 0.57 13.55 0.25
C LYS A 942 1.11 12.16 -0.13
N ALA A 943 0.21 11.20 -0.40
CA ALA A 943 0.56 9.86 -0.83
C ALA A 943 0.82 9.73 -2.35
N SER A 944 0.60 10.80 -3.13
CA SER A 944 0.87 10.82 -4.57
C SER A 944 2.37 10.65 -4.86
N PRO A 945 2.77 9.95 -5.94
CA PRO A 945 4.17 9.87 -6.36
C PRO A 945 4.83 11.23 -6.62
N ARG A 946 4.02 12.24 -6.98
CA ARG A 946 4.42 13.63 -7.18
C ARG A 946 3.40 14.53 -6.48
N PRO A 947 3.53 14.77 -5.17
CA PRO A 947 2.58 15.59 -4.44
C PRO A 947 2.71 17.05 -4.89
N ALA A 948 1.57 17.70 -5.17
CA ALA A 948 1.51 19.14 -5.33
C ALA A 948 1.76 19.83 -3.98
N THR A 949 2.22 21.08 -4.01
CA THR A 949 2.28 21.91 -2.80
C THR A 949 0.87 22.34 -2.43
N THR A 950 0.45 22.07 -1.18
CA THR A 950 -0.92 22.27 -0.74
C THR A 950 -1.07 23.50 0.16
N ILE A 951 -2.05 24.33 -0.16
CA ILE A 951 -2.38 25.54 0.59
C ILE A 951 -3.83 25.40 1.08
N VAL A 952 -4.06 25.57 2.37
CA VAL A 952 -5.40 25.48 2.97
C VAL A 952 -5.83 26.84 3.51
N LEU A 953 -6.89 27.39 2.94
CA LEU A 953 -7.59 28.57 3.44
C LEU A 953 -8.63 28.12 4.45
N ALA A 954 -8.31 28.27 5.74
CA ALA A 954 -9.08 27.72 6.85
C ALA A 954 -9.91 28.81 7.54
N HIS A 955 -11.23 28.82 7.31
CA HIS A 955 -12.11 29.72 8.03
C HIS A 955 -12.48 29.11 9.39
N TRP A 956 -12.10 29.76 10.50
CA TRP A 956 -12.20 29.20 11.85
C TRP A 956 -12.08 30.26 12.96
N GLY A 957 -12.02 29.81 14.21
CA GLY A 957 -11.75 30.70 15.34
C GLY A 957 -13.00 31.42 15.84
N LEU A 958 -12.80 32.35 16.77
CA LEU A 958 -13.87 33.09 17.41
C LEU A 958 -13.67 34.58 17.14
N ASP A 959 -14.75 35.28 16.85
CA ASP A 959 -14.76 36.70 16.53
C ASP A 959 -13.99 37.52 17.58
N TYR A 960 -13.03 38.31 17.11
CA TYR A 960 -12.19 39.20 17.92
C TYR A 960 -11.53 38.48 19.10
N ARG A 961 -10.92 37.32 18.84
CA ARG A 961 -10.08 36.60 19.80
C ARG A 961 -8.79 36.11 19.16
N TRP A 962 -7.72 36.15 19.94
CA TRP A 962 -6.46 35.49 19.61
C TRP A 962 -6.62 33.97 19.47
N THR A 963 -5.62 33.34 18.85
CA THR A 963 -5.63 31.93 18.47
C THR A 963 -5.91 30.99 19.63
N THR A 964 -6.97 30.20 19.47
CA THR A 964 -7.44 29.23 20.47
C THR A 964 -6.69 27.90 20.39
N ALA A 965 -6.69 27.13 21.49
CA ALA A 965 -6.17 25.76 21.50
C ALA A 965 -6.86 24.85 20.46
N GLY A 966 -8.15 25.07 20.20
CA GLY A 966 -8.91 24.37 19.17
C GLY A 966 -8.37 24.63 17.76
N GLN A 967 -8.05 25.89 17.41
CA GLN A 967 -7.40 26.23 16.14
C GLN A 967 -6.03 25.57 16.02
N ARG A 968 -5.19 25.63 17.07
CA ARG A 968 -3.88 24.97 17.06
C ARG A 968 -3.99 23.44 16.85
N ALA A 969 -4.95 22.80 17.50
CA ALA A 969 -5.21 21.37 17.35
C ALA A 969 -5.75 21.00 15.96
N GLN A 970 -6.58 21.86 15.35
CA GLN A 970 -7.08 21.66 13.99
C GLN A 970 -5.97 21.87 12.95
N ALA A 971 -5.16 22.92 13.10
CA ALA A 971 -4.00 23.19 12.24
C ALA A 971 -3.01 22.01 12.25
N LYS A 972 -2.74 21.43 13.44
CA LYS A 972 -1.92 20.23 13.57
C LYS A 972 -2.50 19.04 12.77
N ARG A 973 -3.81 18.84 12.80
CA ARG A 973 -4.47 17.76 12.05
C ARG A 973 -4.35 17.95 10.53
N LEU A 974 -4.49 19.18 10.05
CA LEU A 974 -4.31 19.51 8.62
C LEU A 974 -2.86 19.32 8.17
N SER A 975 -1.90 19.77 9.00
CA SER A 975 -0.46 19.53 8.78
C SER A 975 -0.12 18.03 8.72
N GLU A 976 -0.59 17.24 9.70
CA GLU A 976 -0.39 15.79 9.70
C GLU A 976 -0.99 15.10 8.45
N ALA A 977 -2.15 15.61 7.98
CA ALA A 977 -2.82 15.12 6.77
C ALA A 977 -2.08 15.47 5.47
N GLY A 978 -1.31 16.57 5.43
CA GLY A 978 -0.48 16.93 4.28
C GLY A 978 -0.47 18.40 3.89
N ALA A 979 -1.14 19.30 4.63
CA ALA A 979 -1.11 20.73 4.33
C ALA A 979 0.30 21.33 4.48
N ASP A 980 0.82 22.00 3.46
CA ASP A 980 2.14 22.68 3.51
C ASP A 980 2.03 24.10 4.08
N LEU A 981 0.97 24.81 3.69
CA LEU A 981 0.66 26.16 4.17
C LEU A 981 -0.81 26.24 4.58
N ILE A 982 -1.07 26.77 5.77
CA ILE A 982 -2.41 27.02 6.28
C ILE A 982 -2.57 28.51 6.55
N ILE A 983 -3.56 29.14 5.92
CA ILE A 983 -3.87 30.56 6.09
C ILE A 983 -5.29 30.64 6.63
N GLY A 984 -5.41 31.10 7.87
CA GLY A 984 -6.66 31.18 8.58
C GLY A 984 -7.38 32.52 8.37
N SER A 985 -8.71 32.52 8.51
CA SER A 985 -9.55 33.73 8.64
C SER A 985 -10.76 33.46 9.55
N GLY A 986 -11.63 34.44 9.80
CA GLY A 986 -12.82 34.30 10.66
C GLY A 986 -12.81 34.99 12.02
N PRO A 987 -11.68 35.18 12.71
CA PRO A 987 -11.65 36.04 13.90
C PRO A 987 -11.84 37.53 13.61
N HIS A 988 -11.94 37.95 12.35
CA HIS A 988 -12.05 39.35 11.89
C HIS A 988 -10.86 40.27 12.27
N MET A 989 -9.75 39.71 12.75
CA MET A 989 -8.51 40.44 13.10
C MET A 989 -7.25 39.66 12.70
N ALA A 990 -6.13 40.36 12.51
CA ALA A 990 -4.81 39.78 12.29
C ALA A 990 -4.41 38.85 13.46
N GLY A 991 -3.92 37.65 13.12
CA GLY A 991 -3.51 36.62 14.09
C GLY A 991 -2.00 36.31 14.04
N ASP A 992 -1.53 35.53 15.02
CA ASP A 992 -0.17 35.02 15.07
C ASP A 992 0.12 33.97 13.97
N ALA A 993 1.40 33.66 13.79
CA ALA A 993 1.86 32.61 12.89
C ALA A 993 2.84 31.67 13.59
N ALA A 994 2.81 30.39 13.21
CA ALA A 994 3.68 29.36 13.78
C ALA A 994 4.05 28.31 12.73
N ARG A 995 5.20 27.64 12.94
CA ARG A 995 5.61 26.48 12.15
C ARG A 995 5.24 25.19 12.91
N LEU A 996 4.55 24.28 12.24
CA LEU A 996 4.11 22.98 12.75
C LEU A 996 4.81 21.86 11.96
N GLY A 997 5.97 21.43 12.43
CA GLY A 997 6.82 20.53 11.64
C GLY A 997 7.28 21.21 10.36
N GLU A 998 6.90 20.66 9.21
CA GLU A 998 7.18 21.25 7.90
C GLU A 998 6.13 22.28 7.45
N SER A 999 4.97 22.34 8.10
CA SER A 999 3.88 23.23 7.69
C SER A 999 4.04 24.63 8.29
N LEU A 1000 3.73 25.67 7.52
CA LEU A 1000 3.53 27.02 8.03
C LEU A 1000 2.04 27.27 8.30
N VAL A 1001 1.72 27.93 9.41
CA VAL A 1001 0.36 28.37 9.73
C VAL A 1001 0.34 29.86 10.05
N VAL A 1002 -0.49 30.62 9.35
CA VAL A 1002 -0.93 31.97 9.74
C VAL A 1002 -2.35 31.81 10.27
N TYR A 1003 -2.58 32.04 11.57
CA TYR A 1003 -3.84 31.64 12.20
C TYR A 1003 -5.02 32.54 11.85
N SER A 1004 -4.77 33.80 11.50
CA SER A 1004 -5.81 34.69 10.99
C SER A 1004 -5.20 35.82 10.15
N ILE A 1005 -5.80 36.07 8.98
CA ILE A 1005 -5.53 37.25 8.15
C ILE A 1005 -6.58 38.35 8.35
N GLY A 1006 -7.62 38.10 9.15
CA GLY A 1006 -8.64 39.08 9.50
C GLY A 1006 -9.47 39.57 8.31
N ASN A 1007 -10.06 40.75 8.47
CA ASN A 1007 -10.89 41.37 7.43
C ASN A 1007 -10.03 41.96 6.31
N ALA A 1008 -10.52 41.87 5.08
CA ALA A 1008 -10.14 42.76 3.99
C ALA A 1008 -11.22 43.83 3.83
N VAL A 1009 -12.11 43.68 2.85
CA VAL A 1009 -13.30 44.54 2.68
C VAL A 1009 -14.47 43.91 3.40
N PHE A 1010 -14.73 44.26 4.65
CA PHE A 1010 -15.85 43.68 5.41
C PHE A 1010 -16.69 44.76 6.08
N ASN A 1011 -17.84 45.11 5.51
CA ASN A 1011 -18.56 46.34 5.85
C ASN A 1011 -19.46 46.27 7.11
N SER A 1012 -18.99 45.56 8.14
CA SER A 1012 -19.54 45.63 9.50
C SER A 1012 -19.00 46.86 10.26
N ASN A 1013 -19.54 47.19 11.43
CA ASN A 1013 -18.99 48.28 12.25
C ASN A 1013 -17.69 47.90 12.99
N GLY A 1014 -17.38 46.61 13.09
CA GLY A 1014 -16.30 46.10 13.95
C GLY A 1014 -16.62 46.17 15.45
N GLU A 1015 -16.10 45.22 16.23
CA GLU A 1015 -16.18 45.18 17.71
C GLU A 1015 -14.81 45.35 18.38
N TYR A 1016 -13.79 45.82 17.64
CA TYR A 1016 -12.40 45.91 18.08
C TYR A 1016 -12.25 46.67 19.41
N ARG A 1017 -12.75 47.91 19.49
CA ARG A 1017 -12.65 48.75 20.69
C ARG A 1017 -13.42 48.17 21.87
N GLU A 1018 -14.63 47.66 21.63
CA GLU A 1018 -15.50 47.09 22.67
C GLU A 1018 -14.88 45.84 23.31
N ARG A 1019 -14.05 45.11 22.54
CA ARG A 1019 -13.36 43.91 22.99
C ARG A 1019 -11.88 44.12 23.33
N GLY A 1020 -11.37 45.34 23.20
CA GLY A 1020 -9.96 45.68 23.44
C GLY A 1020 -8.98 45.00 22.48
N MET A 1021 -9.41 44.68 21.25
CA MET A 1021 -8.62 43.96 20.25
C MET A 1021 -8.09 44.90 19.16
N PRO A 1022 -6.93 44.60 18.56
CA PRO A 1022 -6.35 45.42 17.51
C PRO A 1022 -7.15 45.33 16.19
N ALA A 1023 -7.32 46.47 15.52
CA ALA A 1023 -8.14 46.62 14.32
C ALA A 1023 -7.32 46.52 13.02
N TYR A 1024 -6.60 45.41 12.88
CA TYR A 1024 -5.76 45.14 11.71
C TYR A 1024 -6.21 43.87 10.98
N GLY A 1025 -6.01 43.85 9.68
CA GLY A 1025 -6.07 42.67 8.82
C GLY A 1025 -4.80 42.56 7.97
N PHE A 1026 -4.67 41.49 7.20
CA PHE A 1026 -3.58 41.27 6.27
C PHE A 1026 -4.10 41.01 4.86
N ILE A 1027 -3.48 41.67 3.89
CA ILE A 1027 -3.42 41.17 2.50
C ILE A 1027 -2.16 40.32 2.40
N VAL A 1028 -2.28 39.09 1.90
CA VAL A 1028 -1.14 38.16 1.80
C VAL A 1028 -0.67 38.09 0.36
N ARG A 1029 0.63 38.25 0.11
CA ARG A 1029 1.26 37.90 -1.18
C ARG A 1029 2.13 36.66 -1.01
N LEU A 1030 1.94 35.68 -1.89
CA LEU A 1030 2.78 34.49 -2.00
C LEU A 1030 3.59 34.59 -3.29
N LEU A 1031 4.91 34.67 -3.15
CA LEU A 1031 5.86 34.67 -4.26
C LEU A 1031 6.22 33.21 -4.59
N LEU A 1032 5.54 32.64 -5.58
CA LEU A 1032 5.65 31.24 -5.99
C LEU A 1032 6.59 31.10 -7.19
N GLY A 1033 7.38 30.02 -7.25
CA GLY A 1033 8.31 29.76 -8.36
C GLY A 1033 9.52 30.69 -8.41
N HIS A 1034 9.69 31.59 -7.43
CA HIS A 1034 10.90 32.42 -7.31
C HIS A 1034 12.09 31.60 -6.78
N SER A 1035 13.31 32.07 -7.04
CA SER A 1035 14.54 31.49 -6.45
C SER A 1035 14.54 31.55 -4.93
N ILE A 1036 13.92 32.59 -4.37
CA ILE A 1036 13.64 32.75 -2.95
C ILE A 1036 12.12 32.89 -2.82
N PRO A 1037 11.37 31.78 -2.69
CA PRO A 1037 9.93 31.87 -2.48
C PRO A 1037 9.64 32.52 -1.13
N GLN A 1038 8.57 33.30 -1.05
CA GLN A 1038 8.31 34.16 0.10
C GLN A 1038 6.81 34.30 0.38
N ILE A 1039 6.45 34.41 1.66
CA ILE A 1039 5.16 34.93 2.11
C ILE A 1039 5.35 36.35 2.63
N GLN A 1040 4.48 37.26 2.19
CA GLN A 1040 4.43 38.65 2.61
C GLN A 1040 3.05 38.93 3.21
N LEU A 1041 3.01 39.44 4.45
CA LEU A 1041 1.79 39.90 5.10
C LEU A 1041 1.80 41.43 5.09
N LEU A 1042 0.90 42.02 4.31
CA LEU A 1042 0.72 43.46 4.15
C LEU A 1042 -0.41 43.92 5.08
N PRO A 1043 -0.11 44.52 6.24
CA PRO A 1043 -1.13 44.96 7.17
C PRO A 1043 -1.97 46.12 6.63
N ILE A 1044 -3.27 46.01 6.89
CA ILE A 1044 -4.26 47.05 6.63
C ILE A 1044 -4.99 47.39 7.92
N PHE A 1045 -5.38 48.66 8.05
CA PHE A 1045 -6.20 49.16 9.14
C PHE A 1045 -7.68 48.98 8.79
N THR A 1046 -8.43 48.27 9.65
CA THR A 1046 -9.79 47.77 9.38
C THR A 1046 -10.85 48.28 10.35
N ASP A 1047 -10.55 49.30 11.16
CA ASP A 1047 -11.57 49.96 12.00
C ASP A 1047 -12.53 50.79 11.14
N ASN A 1048 -13.61 50.14 10.71
CA ASN A 1048 -14.57 50.71 9.78
C ASN A 1048 -15.29 51.97 10.29
N LYS A 1049 -15.41 52.16 11.62
CA LYS A 1049 -15.97 53.40 12.19
C LYS A 1049 -15.03 54.60 11.97
N ARG A 1050 -13.73 54.34 11.85
CA ARG A 1050 -12.70 55.37 11.61
C ARG A 1050 -12.37 55.56 10.14
N THR A 1051 -12.43 54.49 9.35
CA THR A 1051 -12.11 54.54 7.92
C THR A 1051 -13.34 54.79 7.04
N PHE A 1052 -14.52 54.90 7.64
CA PHE A 1052 -15.79 54.96 6.91
C PHE A 1052 -15.92 53.79 5.92
N TRP A 1053 -15.65 52.57 6.41
CA TRP A 1053 -15.68 51.31 5.63
C TRP A 1053 -14.77 51.26 4.40
N GLN A 1054 -13.68 52.03 4.41
CA GLN A 1054 -12.61 51.99 3.42
C GLN A 1054 -11.29 51.56 4.07
N PRO A 1055 -11.04 50.24 4.25
CA PRO A 1055 -9.76 49.76 4.76
C PRO A 1055 -8.60 50.35 3.96
N ARG A 1056 -7.46 50.57 4.63
CA ARG A 1056 -6.28 51.21 4.05
C ARG A 1056 -4.98 50.59 4.58
N PRO A 1057 -3.84 50.72 3.88
CA PRO A 1057 -2.54 50.39 4.45
C PRO A 1057 -2.32 51.07 5.80
N VAL A 1058 -1.63 50.37 6.71
CA VAL A 1058 -1.22 50.94 7.99
C VAL A 1058 -0.13 52.02 7.80
N ASN A 1059 -0.09 52.99 8.70
CA ASN A 1059 1.07 53.88 8.83
C ASN A 1059 2.15 53.26 9.75
N GLU A 1060 3.26 53.97 9.93
CA GLU A 1060 4.39 53.49 10.75
C GLU A 1060 4.00 53.16 12.20
N ALA A 1061 3.23 54.03 12.85
CA ALA A 1061 2.82 53.85 14.24
C ALA A 1061 1.86 52.66 14.40
N GLU A 1062 0.90 52.53 13.49
CA GLU A 1062 -0.03 51.40 13.40
C GLU A 1062 0.72 50.08 13.11
N PHE A 1063 1.75 50.11 12.27
CA PHE A 1063 2.60 48.95 12.02
C PHE A 1063 3.39 48.54 13.27
N ALA A 1064 4.03 49.49 13.95
CA ALA A 1064 4.76 49.22 15.19
C ALA A 1064 3.84 48.63 16.28
N ASP A 1065 2.63 49.16 16.40
CA ASP A 1065 1.59 48.66 17.32
C ASP A 1065 1.20 47.20 17.01
N LEU A 1066 0.92 46.88 15.74
CA LEU A 1066 0.64 45.51 15.33
C LEU A 1066 1.78 44.55 15.65
N ILE A 1067 3.03 44.95 15.38
CA ILE A 1067 4.22 44.14 15.66
C ILE A 1067 4.34 43.85 17.15
N ALA A 1068 4.06 44.82 18.02
CA ALA A 1068 4.07 44.63 19.46
C ALA A 1068 3.05 43.57 19.89
N HIS A 1069 1.82 43.64 19.38
CA HIS A 1069 0.78 42.66 19.65
C HIS A 1069 1.17 41.23 19.20
N LEU A 1070 1.72 41.09 18.00
CA LEU A 1070 2.13 39.78 17.46
C LEU A 1070 3.29 39.16 18.24
N LYS A 1071 4.26 39.98 18.68
CA LYS A 1071 5.34 39.52 19.56
C LYS A 1071 4.82 39.01 20.90
N LEU A 1072 3.81 39.67 21.48
CA LEU A 1072 3.16 39.21 22.72
C LEU A 1072 2.46 37.85 22.54
N GLN A 1073 1.97 37.55 21.34
CA GLN A 1073 1.42 36.22 21.00
C GLN A 1073 2.50 35.17 20.67
N GLY A 1074 3.79 35.54 20.74
CA GLY A 1074 4.92 34.64 20.52
C GLY A 1074 5.46 34.59 19.09
N MET A 1075 5.05 35.51 18.21
CA MET A 1075 5.58 35.57 16.84
C MET A 1075 7.03 36.08 16.83
N ALA A 1076 7.94 35.29 16.27
CA ALA A 1076 9.37 35.61 16.21
C ALA A 1076 9.69 36.63 15.10
N ILE A 1077 9.58 37.92 15.43
CA ILE A 1077 9.79 39.05 14.50
C ILE A 1077 11.07 39.81 14.84
N GLY A 1078 12.01 39.93 13.90
CA GLY A 1078 13.25 40.70 14.04
C GLY A 1078 14.43 40.07 13.29
N GLU A 1079 15.65 40.61 13.48
CA GLU A 1079 16.85 40.16 12.74
C GLU A 1079 17.17 38.67 12.92
N ARG A 1080 16.95 38.14 14.13
CA ARG A 1080 17.13 36.72 14.47
C ARG A 1080 15.81 35.92 14.43
N GLY A 1081 14.70 36.57 14.07
CA GLY A 1081 13.38 35.96 13.96
C GLY A 1081 13.15 35.35 12.59
N ALA A 1082 12.20 34.42 12.49
CA ALA A 1082 11.78 33.88 11.20
C ALA A 1082 11.09 34.94 10.32
N TRP A 1083 10.40 35.90 10.95
CA TRP A 1083 9.71 36.98 10.27
C TRP A 1083 10.51 38.28 10.32
N ARG A 1084 10.59 38.98 9.19
CA ARG A 1084 11.25 40.28 9.05
C ARG A 1084 10.22 41.37 8.81
N ALA A 1085 10.24 42.40 9.63
CA ALA A 1085 9.48 43.63 9.38
C ALA A 1085 10.28 44.49 8.39
N VAL A 1086 9.66 44.88 7.28
CA VAL A 1086 10.29 45.68 6.24
C VAL A 1086 9.35 46.79 5.78
N ASN A 1087 9.93 47.87 5.27
CA ASN A 1087 9.24 48.93 4.57
C ASN A 1087 9.90 49.07 3.19
N VAL A 1088 9.13 48.87 2.13
CA VAL A 1088 9.60 49.02 0.75
C VAL A 1088 8.74 50.09 0.10
N ASP A 1089 9.33 51.23 -0.24
CA ASP A 1089 8.67 52.36 -0.90
C ASP A 1089 7.36 52.83 -0.21
N GLY A 1090 7.31 52.75 1.13
CA GLY A 1090 6.14 53.12 1.92
C GLY A 1090 5.14 51.99 2.18
N GLU A 1091 5.37 50.79 1.63
CA GLU A 1091 4.60 49.58 1.95
C GLU A 1091 5.23 48.84 3.15
N TYR A 1092 4.58 48.93 4.31
CA TYR A 1092 4.93 48.16 5.50
C TYR A 1092 4.48 46.70 5.34
N MET A 1093 5.36 45.74 5.61
CA MET A 1093 5.00 44.32 5.55
C MET A 1093 5.87 43.44 6.46
N LEU A 1094 5.32 42.28 6.81
CA LEU A 1094 6.06 41.18 7.42
C LEU A 1094 6.40 40.14 6.36
N THR A 1095 7.67 39.76 6.25
CA THR A 1095 8.13 38.78 5.25
C THR A 1095 8.77 37.57 5.89
N MET A 1096 8.57 36.40 5.28
CA MET A 1096 9.28 35.18 5.63
C MET A 1096 9.55 34.36 4.37
N THR A 1097 10.77 33.81 4.27
CA THR A 1097 11.13 32.87 3.20
C THR A 1097 10.39 31.55 3.38
N LEU A 1098 9.83 31.02 2.30
CA LEU A 1098 9.17 29.72 2.26
C LEU A 1098 10.16 28.63 1.86
N ASP A 1099 9.77 27.37 2.10
CA ASP A 1099 10.59 26.21 1.76
C ASP A 1099 10.67 26.03 0.22
N SER A 1100 11.67 25.28 -0.26
CA SER A 1100 11.95 25.07 -1.70
C SER A 1100 10.77 24.52 -2.50
N ARG A 1101 9.84 23.81 -1.85
CA ARG A 1101 8.58 23.33 -2.46
C ARG A 1101 7.73 24.46 -3.05
N PHE A 1102 7.90 25.69 -2.54
CA PHE A 1102 7.26 26.90 -3.07
C PHE A 1102 8.08 27.62 -4.15
N GLY A 1103 9.34 27.25 -4.36
CA GLY A 1103 10.30 27.95 -5.23
C GLY A 1103 10.48 27.31 -6.61
N LEU A 1104 11.60 27.60 -7.27
CA LEU A 1104 11.94 27.04 -8.58
C LEU A 1104 11.97 25.50 -8.58
N MET A 1105 11.53 24.88 -9.67
CA MET A 1105 11.72 23.44 -9.90
C MET A 1105 13.21 23.15 -10.08
N THR A 1106 13.78 22.27 -9.25
CA THR A 1106 15.18 21.85 -9.39
C THR A 1106 15.29 20.74 -10.45
N SER A 1107 16.48 20.53 -11.03
CA SER A 1107 16.70 19.54 -12.09
C SER A 1107 16.33 18.10 -11.70
N ASP A 1108 16.39 17.78 -10.40
CA ASP A 1108 16.00 16.47 -9.85
C ASP A 1108 14.47 16.28 -9.76
N GLU A 1109 13.68 17.35 -9.97
CA GLU A 1109 12.22 17.35 -9.92
C GLU A 1109 11.56 17.54 -11.29
N GLY A 1110 12.33 17.75 -12.37
CA GLY A 1110 11.85 18.23 -13.66
C GLY A 1110 10.83 17.34 -14.42
N PRO A 1111 10.02 17.93 -15.34
CA PRO A 1111 9.16 17.17 -16.24
C PRO A 1111 10.00 16.52 -17.36
N ALA A 1112 9.61 15.33 -17.80
CA ALA A 1112 10.10 14.79 -19.08
C ALA A 1112 9.65 15.75 -20.19
N MET A 1113 10.59 16.52 -20.75
CA MET A 1113 10.30 17.53 -21.75
C MET A 1113 9.84 16.88 -23.06
N ASN A 1114 8.56 17.07 -23.34
CA ASN A 1114 7.99 16.93 -24.66
C ASN A 1114 8.47 18.14 -25.50
N THR A 1115 9.50 17.95 -26.34
CA THR A 1115 9.97 19.01 -27.26
C THR A 1115 9.62 18.66 -28.70
N LYS A 1116 8.43 19.10 -29.11
CA LYS A 1116 8.18 19.51 -30.50
C LYS A 1116 8.76 20.92 -30.69
N LYS A 1117 9.85 21.04 -31.43
CA LYS A 1117 10.04 21.95 -32.59
C LYS A 1117 11.53 22.11 -32.90
N SER A 1118 11.96 21.50 -33.98
CA SER A 1118 12.23 22.23 -35.23
C SER A 1118 11.37 21.61 -36.32
#